data_AF-A0A948ULX8-F1
#
_entry.id   AF-A0A948ULX8-F1
#
_cell.length_a   1.000
_cell.length_b   1.000
_cell.length_c   1.000
_cell.angle_alpha   90.00
_cell.angle_beta   90.00
_cell.angle_gamma   90.00
#
_symmetry.space_group_name_H-M   'P 1'
#
loop_
_entity.id
_entity.type
_entity.pdbx_description
1 polymer ?
#
loop_
_entity_poly.entity_id
_entity_poly.type
_entity_poly.pdbx_seq_one_letter_code
_entity_poly.pdbx_strand_id
1 'polypeptide(L)'
;MESFRRGNRHLKMARELLESSNLSKDASNIIIKEIDALSVDLEEQTRVHHDTLYGVFPLVRLLAPSLFIDDLALGTFELIDDPAVASITVAGKAFCEKVLQKWSSRPQLNVVFTSIPANKALENELLYIFNSYKRFYVHNFSSVVKALSPSQIDQFQAYDITPVIKQQLCKALRTSEILIVGARKVDIVNNDYFYVVEGQLYNINNDDPTHSFLNMGFSRDRRVLFWPLIYGNLILLMLSIIIYLLIIRLKMSAWPLMPAGIVIAVSGFIMGRIISPILISMLEFIAPPPETLAIVSFWWPCIAGLALFLVPAIFYRFISPRISGFAPTFDIIGKEDALFTTTAIGVSAYLIGPLFLFLNRVVISEFLPVILCGGIASYILGRTFCAHYSTPLYGIFVPITVFAGLGAAFSHLSLSYLWTCTGIVTFFGAMQFKLDRAVEPGSKDEGVQTSNILIPADASELSKRSECPPYKRLGIYNEAFKSVRPLLEGETVWLVLTGSNGVGKTSTADALIKELREMLKKDGRSMVLLQGECPEKISSVKPYAPFTKALARHFGINMLSPKEGQLEQINSALEGIVSMVPFASFISSSTTERSIPASSKMEIFISIVNRIKKLAQKNRVVLFIDDVHWMDEASCDLLSFLLDNFPPGSRYPLLILLTSLTCGGIVERMKEQRLPIELPDKQQQIDILVSCLGLKNEVAHTVTEKVAITSNDQGGLFWLFRAVASLAEKGYLERTEDGFAWSDKYEGDNNLPIPIDFIAAIEEQLSKVSNHLYIIRCAACLGLKFSARILSDSLKIPHFELLQILEQIENDTGILFDDNEIDDIYAFRSAFVLQIIREKMRISGSGPMAKDVPQINRKYHARIASSLEKTVPSSPDNFYEVAKHYYAAGRAYTKEAFDYSIKAAHMVLKEFSYRQAHEFVNMARECAEVIGLEYDIDAEYILIDCYRAHIENVGHKEIADKGLSYLETHKNASFEVIVAVARACYEMGRDSGDQKYFSEAVRLGRLIVDRADTSFEEAEGYHFVGISLTDSGERRENLEKALSIVESLSEKDILAIALQARVANSLAEELSYGTQEDKNKAEELFYLSIKIKSKPEIHDLPGLARSHGGIARLALSKDKPDISTARKHFLKDLEYSEKIGDIGGQCMMHSMLGECDILEKDFESAFKNYEKSLEYAHEPPNRFFALTGLFMSSCELSRTDDLISYTGELLNLYDVHKNISKPCAITIRDTIEKCEFNINNNLLDRLKILVNQALGTEKK
;
A
#
# COMPACT_ATOMS: atom_id res chain seq x y z
N MET A 1 32.27 -26.64 -30.11
CA MET A 1 33.57 -26.58 -30.82
C MET A 1 34.67 -27.39 -30.13
N GLU A 2 35.10 -27.09 -28.90
CA GLU A 2 36.22 -27.83 -28.29
C GLU A 2 35.92 -29.33 -28.09
N SER A 3 34.71 -29.68 -27.64
CA SER A 3 34.28 -31.08 -27.54
C SER A 3 34.36 -31.83 -28.88
N PHE A 4 33.94 -31.20 -29.99
CA PHE A 4 34.05 -31.79 -31.32
C PHE A 4 35.51 -31.99 -31.75
N ARG A 5 36.39 -31.01 -31.49
CA ARG A 5 37.83 -31.15 -31.75
C ARG A 5 38.46 -32.28 -30.93
N ARG A 6 38.04 -32.46 -29.69
CA ARG A 6 38.47 -33.59 -28.85
C ARG A 6 37.96 -34.91 -29.41
N GLY A 7 36.69 -34.99 -29.81
CA GLY A 7 36.12 -36.15 -30.49
C GLY A 7 36.93 -36.56 -31.73
N ASN A 8 37.22 -35.62 -32.62
CA ASN A 8 38.05 -35.87 -33.81
C ASN A 8 39.48 -36.32 -33.44
N ARG A 9 40.05 -35.78 -32.36
CA ARG A 9 41.35 -36.26 -31.85
C ARG A 9 41.26 -37.70 -31.35
N HIS A 10 40.20 -38.06 -30.62
CA HIS A 10 39.99 -39.43 -30.15
C HIS A 10 39.78 -40.41 -31.30
N LEU A 11 39.02 -40.04 -32.33
CA LEU A 11 38.86 -40.85 -33.54
C LEU A 11 40.20 -41.06 -34.28
N LYS A 12 41.02 -40.01 -34.35
CA LYS A 12 42.37 -40.12 -34.91
C LYS A 12 43.25 -41.09 -34.10
N MET A 13 43.24 -40.96 -32.77
CA MET A 13 43.96 -41.89 -31.87
C MET A 13 43.43 -43.33 -32.00
N ALA A 14 42.12 -43.51 -32.14
CA ALA A 14 41.53 -44.83 -32.36
C ALA A 14 42.02 -45.46 -33.68
N ARG A 15 42.15 -44.66 -34.74
CA ARG A 15 42.71 -45.09 -36.02
C ARG A 15 44.19 -45.49 -35.89
N GLU A 16 44.99 -44.69 -35.20
CA GLU A 16 46.41 -44.98 -34.92
C GLU A 16 46.57 -46.27 -34.07
N LEU A 17 45.71 -46.48 -33.07
CA LEU A 17 45.70 -47.70 -32.27
C LEU A 17 45.31 -48.93 -33.10
N LEU A 18 44.35 -48.77 -34.01
CA LEU A 18 43.88 -49.85 -34.87
C LEU A 18 44.98 -50.32 -35.84
N GLU A 19 45.78 -49.40 -36.37
CA GLU A 19 46.95 -49.71 -37.21
C GLU A 19 48.00 -50.56 -36.49
N SER A 20 48.07 -50.46 -35.16
CA SER A 20 48.98 -51.23 -34.30
C SER A 20 48.38 -52.51 -33.69
N SER A 21 47.13 -52.85 -34.02
CA SER A 21 46.38 -53.95 -33.38
C SER A 21 46.51 -55.31 -34.11
N ASN A 22 46.41 -56.42 -33.36
CA ASN A 22 46.40 -57.79 -33.91
C ASN A 22 45.00 -58.28 -34.35
N LEU A 23 44.10 -57.36 -34.75
CA LEU A 23 42.74 -57.70 -35.16
C LEU A 23 42.70 -58.30 -36.57
N SER A 24 41.66 -59.10 -36.87
CA SER A 24 41.43 -59.62 -38.22
C SER A 24 41.10 -58.48 -39.20
N LYS A 25 41.47 -58.62 -40.47
CA LYS A 25 41.21 -57.59 -41.50
C LYS A 25 39.74 -57.17 -41.58
N ASP A 26 38.81 -58.10 -41.39
CA ASP A 26 37.37 -57.81 -41.42
C ASP A 26 36.92 -57.00 -40.20
N ALA A 27 37.40 -57.35 -39.00
CA ALA A 27 37.13 -56.58 -37.79
C ALA A 27 37.72 -55.17 -37.86
N SER A 28 38.96 -55.04 -38.35
CA SER A 28 39.59 -53.73 -38.57
C SER A 28 38.81 -52.88 -39.59
N ASN A 29 38.34 -53.47 -40.68
CA ASN A 29 37.55 -52.74 -41.68
C ASN A 29 36.21 -52.22 -41.14
N ILE A 30 35.54 -52.98 -40.25
CA ILE A 30 34.30 -52.54 -39.60
C ILE A 30 34.59 -51.32 -38.70
N ILE A 31 35.64 -51.39 -37.88
CA ILE A 31 36.02 -50.30 -36.97
C ILE A 31 36.46 -49.05 -37.77
N ILE A 32 37.17 -49.21 -38.89
CA ILE A 32 37.54 -48.08 -39.76
C ILE A 32 36.29 -47.38 -40.31
N LYS A 33 35.29 -48.14 -40.78
CA LYS A 33 34.04 -47.56 -41.27
C LYS A 33 33.29 -46.81 -40.19
N GLU A 34 33.31 -47.31 -38.95
CA GLU A 34 32.71 -46.64 -37.80
C GLU A 34 33.45 -45.35 -37.44
N ILE A 35 34.79 -45.39 -37.42
CA ILE A 35 35.64 -44.20 -37.22
C ILE A 35 35.36 -43.14 -38.29
N ASP A 36 35.32 -43.54 -39.57
CA ASP A 36 35.08 -42.61 -40.68
C ASP A 36 33.66 -42.02 -40.61
N ALA A 37 32.64 -42.82 -40.31
CA ALA A 37 31.27 -42.35 -40.13
C ALA A 37 31.16 -41.33 -38.98
N LEU A 38 31.72 -41.65 -37.81
CA LEU A 38 31.74 -40.74 -36.66
C LEU A 38 32.52 -39.45 -36.96
N SER A 39 33.60 -39.54 -37.74
CA SER A 39 34.38 -38.35 -38.11
C SER A 39 33.58 -37.41 -38.99
N VAL A 40 32.86 -37.94 -39.97
CA VAL A 40 31.97 -37.15 -40.84
C VAL A 40 30.86 -36.49 -40.02
N ASP A 41 30.21 -37.25 -39.12
CA ASP A 41 29.16 -36.72 -38.26
C ASP A 41 29.67 -35.58 -37.36
N LEU A 42 30.84 -35.75 -36.72
CA LEU A 42 31.44 -34.71 -35.89
C LEU A 42 31.83 -33.46 -36.69
N GLU A 43 32.31 -33.61 -37.93
CA GLU A 43 32.65 -32.48 -38.80
C GLU A 43 31.42 -31.70 -39.25
N GLU A 44 30.35 -32.37 -39.69
CA GLU A 44 29.11 -31.69 -40.07
C GLU A 44 28.45 -30.99 -38.87
N GLN A 45 28.40 -31.65 -37.71
CA GLN A 45 27.93 -31.01 -36.46
C GLN A 45 28.78 -29.79 -36.08
N THR A 46 30.10 -29.85 -36.30
CA THR A 46 31.00 -28.71 -36.07
C THR A 46 30.66 -27.52 -36.98
N ARG A 47 30.32 -27.77 -38.25
CA ARG A 47 29.92 -26.72 -39.20
C ARG A 47 28.59 -26.10 -38.81
N VAL A 48 27.59 -26.91 -38.49
CA VAL A 48 26.26 -26.44 -38.09
C VAL A 48 26.33 -25.53 -36.86
N HIS A 49 27.18 -25.86 -35.88
CA HIS A 49 27.31 -25.08 -34.65
C HIS A 49 28.29 -23.89 -34.72
N HIS A 50 28.99 -23.66 -35.83
CA HIS A 50 29.98 -22.58 -35.91
C HIS A 50 29.32 -21.18 -35.90
N ASP A 51 28.19 -21.03 -36.59
CA ASP A 51 27.55 -19.72 -36.83
C ASP A 51 26.36 -19.45 -35.92
N THR A 52 26.02 -20.36 -35.01
CA THR A 52 24.88 -20.20 -34.11
C THR A 52 25.22 -19.32 -32.91
N LEU A 53 24.20 -18.83 -32.21
CA LEU A 53 24.34 -17.98 -31.03
C LEU A 53 25.24 -18.63 -29.98
N TYR A 54 25.02 -19.91 -29.63
CA TYR A 54 25.86 -20.62 -28.65
C TYR A 54 27.24 -21.01 -29.20
N GLY A 55 27.39 -21.04 -30.52
CA GLY A 55 28.67 -21.23 -31.19
C GLY A 55 29.58 -20.03 -31.05
N VAL A 56 29.06 -18.84 -31.41
CA VAL A 56 29.80 -17.57 -31.40
C VAL A 56 29.86 -16.96 -30.00
N PHE A 57 28.79 -17.03 -29.21
CA PHE A 57 28.69 -16.45 -27.87
C PHE A 57 28.46 -17.54 -26.81
N PRO A 58 29.46 -18.38 -26.51
CA PRO A 58 29.29 -19.58 -25.71
C PRO A 58 28.86 -19.34 -24.26
N LEU A 59 29.13 -18.17 -23.67
CA LEU A 59 28.72 -17.90 -22.29
C LEU A 59 27.23 -17.53 -22.16
N VAL A 60 26.53 -17.22 -23.25
CA VAL A 60 25.08 -16.93 -23.22
C VAL A 60 24.31 -18.07 -22.54
N ARG A 61 24.71 -19.31 -22.79
CA ARG A 61 24.09 -20.53 -22.19
C ARG A 61 24.14 -20.56 -20.66
N LEU A 62 25.11 -19.86 -20.05
CA LEU A 62 25.35 -19.84 -18.61
C LEU A 62 24.90 -18.54 -17.95
N LEU A 63 24.49 -17.56 -18.78
CA LEU A 63 23.89 -16.33 -18.29
C LEU A 63 22.39 -16.56 -18.08
N ALA A 64 21.69 -17.11 -19.09
CA ALA A 64 20.22 -17.19 -19.16
C ALA A 64 19.54 -17.87 -17.95
N PRO A 65 19.95 -19.07 -17.49
CA PRO A 65 19.22 -19.78 -16.44
C PRO A 65 19.65 -19.33 -15.03
N SER A 66 18.69 -19.06 -14.15
CA SER A 66 18.95 -18.71 -12.75
C SER A 66 18.93 -19.91 -11.82
N LEU A 67 20.04 -20.09 -11.08
CA LEU A 67 20.20 -21.07 -9.99
C LEU A 67 19.16 -20.95 -8.86
N PHE A 68 18.43 -19.83 -8.75
CA PHE A 68 17.41 -19.63 -7.73
C PHE A 68 16.02 -20.12 -8.15
N ILE A 69 15.81 -20.36 -9.45
CA ILE A 69 14.50 -20.67 -10.04
C ILE A 69 14.52 -22.07 -10.65
N ASP A 70 15.65 -22.50 -11.20
CA ASP A 70 15.80 -23.78 -11.89
C ASP A 70 16.98 -24.58 -11.28
N ASP A 71 16.70 -25.80 -10.82
CA ASP A 71 17.73 -26.71 -10.31
C ASP A 71 18.59 -27.32 -11.42
N LEU A 72 18.18 -27.14 -12.68
CA LEU A 72 18.95 -27.45 -13.89
C LEU A 72 19.66 -26.22 -14.47
N ALA A 73 19.72 -25.09 -13.75
CA ALA A 73 20.27 -23.83 -14.28
C ALA A 73 21.75 -23.90 -14.68
N LEU A 74 22.53 -24.78 -14.04
CA LEU A 74 23.91 -25.05 -14.43
C LEU A 74 24.03 -25.97 -15.66
N GLY A 75 22.89 -26.39 -16.22
CA GLY A 75 22.78 -27.34 -17.31
C GLY A 75 23.51 -28.63 -16.95
N THR A 76 24.54 -28.95 -17.72
CA THR A 76 25.36 -30.15 -17.50
C THR A 76 26.50 -29.93 -16.51
N PHE A 77 26.68 -28.78 -15.87
CA PHE A 77 27.84 -28.52 -15.01
C PHE A 77 27.51 -28.77 -13.53
N GLU A 78 28.22 -29.69 -12.87
CA GLU A 78 28.00 -30.03 -11.46
C GLU A 78 29.07 -29.38 -10.56
N LEU A 79 28.63 -28.67 -9.52
CA LEU A 79 29.50 -27.91 -8.61
C LEU A 79 29.51 -28.43 -7.17
N ILE A 80 28.49 -29.18 -6.77
CA ILE A 80 28.21 -29.50 -5.37
C ILE A 80 28.12 -31.01 -5.18
N ASP A 81 27.25 -31.68 -5.95
CA ASP A 81 26.89 -33.08 -5.73
C ASP A 81 27.76 -34.06 -6.54
N ASP A 82 27.61 -35.36 -6.34
CA ASP A 82 28.23 -36.38 -7.17
C ASP A 82 27.72 -36.28 -8.63
N PRO A 83 28.61 -36.08 -9.62
CA PRO A 83 28.21 -35.99 -11.03
C PRO A 83 27.43 -37.22 -11.54
N ALA A 84 27.63 -38.40 -10.95
CA ALA A 84 26.86 -39.60 -11.27
C ALA A 84 25.40 -39.48 -10.79
N VAL A 85 25.19 -38.95 -9.58
CA VAL A 85 23.86 -38.68 -9.02
C VAL A 85 23.17 -37.61 -9.85
N ALA A 86 23.83 -36.48 -10.09
CA ALA A 86 23.29 -35.39 -10.91
C ALA A 86 22.87 -35.86 -12.32
N SER A 87 23.70 -36.68 -12.99
CA SER A 87 23.35 -37.26 -14.29
C SER A 87 22.06 -38.10 -14.22
N ILE A 88 21.90 -38.90 -13.17
CA ILE A 88 20.70 -39.72 -12.94
C ILE A 88 19.50 -38.87 -12.59
N THR A 89 19.66 -37.77 -11.85
CA THR A 89 18.58 -36.85 -11.52
C THR A 89 17.97 -36.22 -12.77
N VAL A 90 18.81 -35.71 -13.68
CA VAL A 90 18.36 -35.14 -14.95
C VAL A 90 17.64 -36.20 -15.80
N ALA A 91 18.25 -37.37 -15.97
CA ALA A 91 17.67 -38.46 -16.75
C ALA A 91 16.35 -38.97 -16.16
N GLY A 92 16.28 -39.11 -14.83
CA GLY A 92 15.13 -39.61 -14.08
C GLY A 92 13.92 -38.67 -14.14
N LYS A 93 14.13 -37.35 -13.97
CA LYS A 93 13.04 -36.36 -14.12
C LYS A 93 12.47 -36.36 -15.52
N ALA A 94 13.34 -36.25 -16.54
CA ALA A 94 12.93 -36.31 -17.94
C ALA A 94 12.22 -37.64 -18.27
N PHE A 95 12.65 -38.74 -17.64
CA PHE A 95 12.01 -40.05 -17.80
C PHE A 95 10.58 -40.04 -17.25
N CYS A 96 10.39 -39.58 -16.02
CA CYS A 96 9.08 -39.46 -15.41
C CYS A 96 8.13 -38.61 -16.26
N GLU A 97 8.58 -37.43 -16.72
CA GLU A 97 7.78 -36.55 -17.57
C GLU A 97 7.35 -37.22 -18.88
N LYS A 98 8.29 -37.88 -19.57
CA LYS A 98 8.03 -38.60 -20.83
C LYS A 98 7.05 -39.76 -20.63
N VAL A 99 7.16 -40.48 -19.51
CA VAL A 99 6.22 -41.55 -19.15
C VAL A 99 4.84 -40.97 -18.83
N LEU A 100 4.76 -39.90 -18.04
CA LEU A 100 3.51 -39.27 -17.63
C LEU A 100 2.75 -38.63 -18.81
N GLN A 101 3.48 -38.01 -19.74
CA GLN A 101 2.88 -37.45 -20.96
C GLN A 101 2.22 -38.54 -21.81
N LYS A 102 2.84 -39.73 -21.89
CA LYS A 102 2.31 -40.85 -22.67
C LYS A 102 1.20 -41.63 -21.95
N TRP A 103 1.22 -41.67 -20.62
CA TRP A 103 0.35 -42.54 -19.80
C TRP A 103 -0.56 -41.75 -18.83
N SER A 104 -0.97 -40.56 -19.22
CA SER A 104 -1.85 -39.66 -18.45
C SER A 104 -3.24 -40.23 -18.13
N SER A 105 -3.66 -41.37 -18.69
CA SER A 105 -4.93 -42.04 -18.36
C SER A 105 -4.79 -43.36 -17.59
N ARG A 106 -3.57 -43.84 -17.34
CA ARG A 106 -3.34 -45.13 -16.64
C ARG A 106 -3.46 -45.00 -15.11
N PRO A 107 -3.92 -46.07 -14.41
CA PRO A 107 -3.88 -46.16 -12.94
C PRO A 107 -2.45 -46.14 -12.40
N GLN A 108 -2.30 -45.98 -11.08
CA GLN A 108 -1.00 -45.91 -10.42
C GLN A 108 -0.14 -47.16 -10.70
N LEU A 109 1.11 -46.97 -11.13
CA LEU A 109 2.01 -48.04 -11.54
C LEU A 109 2.97 -48.43 -10.42
N ASN A 110 3.10 -49.72 -10.15
CA ASN A 110 4.09 -50.24 -9.22
C ASN A 110 5.49 -50.16 -9.83
N VAL A 111 6.46 -49.56 -9.13
CA VAL A 111 7.81 -49.34 -9.64
C VAL A 111 8.87 -49.92 -8.70
N VAL A 112 9.87 -50.59 -9.28
CA VAL A 112 11.09 -51.06 -8.59
C VAL A 112 12.33 -50.59 -9.34
N PHE A 113 13.43 -50.41 -8.61
CA PHE A 113 14.66 -49.79 -9.13
C PHE A 113 15.87 -50.71 -9.01
N THR A 114 16.79 -50.59 -9.95
CA THR A 114 18.13 -51.15 -9.87
C THR A 114 19.15 -50.31 -10.65
N SER A 115 20.42 -50.70 -10.64
CA SER A 115 21.52 -49.96 -11.25
C SER A 115 22.63 -50.87 -11.74
N ILE A 116 23.29 -50.47 -12.83
CA ILE A 116 24.37 -51.21 -13.50
C ILE A 116 25.61 -50.31 -13.62
N PRO A 117 26.71 -50.59 -12.91
CA PRO A 117 26.84 -51.58 -11.83
C PRO A 117 26.01 -51.19 -10.60
N ALA A 118 25.75 -52.16 -9.72
CA ALA A 118 24.94 -51.96 -8.52
C ALA A 118 25.49 -50.82 -7.64
N ASN A 119 24.70 -49.76 -7.51
CA ASN A 119 25.00 -48.55 -6.75
C ASN A 119 23.72 -48.05 -6.06
N LYS A 120 23.69 -48.22 -4.74
CA LYS A 120 22.53 -47.84 -3.91
C LYS A 120 22.24 -46.34 -3.91
N ALA A 121 23.24 -45.48 -4.12
CA ALA A 121 23.01 -44.05 -4.19
C ALA A 121 22.18 -43.67 -5.42
N LEU A 122 22.47 -44.27 -6.58
CA LEU A 122 21.71 -44.02 -7.82
C LEU A 122 20.29 -44.58 -7.74
N GLU A 123 20.12 -45.76 -7.11
CA GLU A 123 18.80 -46.37 -6.88
C GLU A 123 17.95 -45.52 -5.94
N ASN A 124 18.54 -44.98 -4.88
CA ASN A 124 17.85 -44.12 -3.93
C ASN A 124 17.45 -42.78 -4.56
N GLU A 125 18.29 -42.22 -5.43
CA GLU A 125 17.97 -40.99 -6.15
C GLU A 125 16.77 -41.18 -7.08
N LEU A 126 16.74 -42.27 -7.86
CA LEU A 126 15.57 -42.62 -8.68
C LEU A 126 14.32 -42.85 -7.82
N LEU A 127 14.46 -43.54 -6.68
CA LEU A 127 13.37 -43.75 -5.74
C LEU A 127 12.79 -42.41 -5.27
N TYR A 128 13.65 -41.46 -4.88
CA TYR A 128 13.25 -40.13 -4.45
C TYR A 128 12.49 -39.38 -5.55
N ILE A 129 13.04 -39.35 -6.77
CA ILE A 129 12.45 -38.68 -7.93
C ILE A 129 11.07 -39.27 -8.25
N PHE A 130 10.95 -40.59 -8.37
CA PHE A 130 9.67 -41.22 -8.73
C PHE A 130 8.61 -41.04 -7.65
N ASN A 131 9.01 -41.04 -6.37
CA ASN A 131 8.09 -40.85 -5.25
C ASN A 131 7.49 -39.42 -5.21
N SER A 132 8.15 -38.44 -5.84
CA SER A 132 7.59 -37.09 -6.01
C SER A 132 6.37 -37.05 -6.95
N TYR A 133 6.17 -38.08 -7.78
CA TYR A 133 5.04 -38.17 -8.71
C TYR A 133 3.99 -39.18 -8.20
N LYS A 134 2.79 -38.69 -7.91
CA LYS A 134 1.66 -39.48 -7.35
C LYS A 134 1.25 -40.70 -8.19
N ARG A 135 1.67 -40.79 -9.46
CA ARG A 135 1.33 -41.91 -10.37
C ARG A 135 2.20 -43.14 -10.22
N PHE A 136 3.31 -43.05 -9.50
CA PHE A 136 4.15 -44.19 -9.21
C PHE A 136 3.89 -44.64 -7.78
N TYR A 137 3.68 -45.94 -7.60
CA TYR A 137 3.69 -46.59 -6.30
C TYR A 137 5.05 -47.25 -6.14
N VAL A 138 5.92 -46.56 -5.42
CA VAL A 138 7.36 -46.86 -5.35
C VAL A 138 7.65 -47.90 -4.28
N HIS A 139 8.31 -48.98 -4.69
CA HIS A 139 8.77 -50.04 -3.79
C HIS A 139 10.26 -49.92 -3.52
N ASN A 140 10.63 -50.02 -2.25
CA ASN A 140 12.04 -50.05 -1.86
C ASN A 140 12.67 -51.42 -2.16
N PHE A 141 14.00 -51.48 -2.10
CA PHE A 141 14.74 -52.71 -2.36
C PHE A 141 14.40 -53.85 -1.37
N SER A 142 13.91 -53.53 -0.16
CA SER A 142 13.46 -54.56 0.80
C SER A 142 12.29 -55.38 0.26
N SER A 143 11.37 -54.76 -0.49
CA SER A 143 10.28 -55.47 -1.16
C SER A 143 10.78 -56.46 -2.21
N VAL A 144 11.86 -56.12 -2.93
CA VAL A 144 12.50 -57.01 -3.91
C VAL A 144 13.17 -58.19 -3.22
N VAL A 145 13.93 -57.94 -2.14
CA VAL A 145 14.61 -59.00 -1.37
C VAL A 145 13.63 -59.98 -0.73
N LYS A 146 12.45 -59.51 -0.30
CA LYS A 146 11.39 -60.39 0.22
C LYS A 146 10.72 -61.25 -0.84
N ALA A 147 10.83 -60.88 -2.12
CA ALA A 147 10.15 -61.52 -3.23
C ALA A 147 11.02 -62.53 -4.00
N LEU A 148 12.35 -62.36 -3.99
CA LEU A 148 13.31 -63.09 -4.84
C LEU A 148 14.33 -63.89 -4.02
N SER A 149 14.86 -64.99 -4.59
CA SER A 149 15.98 -65.75 -4.01
C SER A 149 17.33 -65.02 -4.21
N PRO A 150 18.41 -65.37 -3.47
CA PRO A 150 19.72 -64.73 -3.63
C PRO A 150 20.24 -64.70 -5.08
N SER A 151 20.15 -65.83 -5.80
CA SER A 151 20.60 -65.89 -7.20
C SER A 151 19.73 -65.06 -8.15
N GLN A 152 18.45 -64.90 -7.83
CA GLN A 152 17.52 -64.06 -8.59
C GLN A 152 17.71 -62.56 -8.28
N ILE A 153 18.14 -62.23 -7.07
CA ILE A 153 18.54 -60.86 -6.70
C ILE A 153 19.76 -60.43 -7.51
N ASP A 154 20.77 -61.30 -7.65
CA ASP A 154 21.94 -61.02 -8.47
C ASP A 154 21.56 -60.79 -9.94
N GLN A 155 20.64 -61.60 -10.48
CA GLN A 155 20.08 -61.41 -11.83
C GLN A 155 19.31 -60.09 -11.97
N PHE A 156 18.45 -59.76 -11.00
CA PHE A 156 17.73 -58.49 -10.98
C PHE A 156 18.69 -57.29 -10.94
N GLN A 157 19.76 -57.36 -10.14
CA GLN A 157 20.80 -56.33 -10.06
C GLN A 157 21.63 -56.20 -11.34
N ALA A 158 21.74 -57.27 -12.12
CA ALA A 158 22.32 -57.23 -13.46
C ALA A 158 21.35 -56.68 -14.54
N TYR A 159 20.12 -56.30 -14.14
CA TYR A 159 19.02 -55.93 -15.05
C TYR A 159 18.61 -57.06 -16.01
N ASP A 160 18.88 -58.32 -15.64
CA ASP A 160 18.47 -59.52 -16.37
C ASP A 160 17.12 -60.01 -15.85
N ILE A 161 16.04 -59.47 -16.41
CA ILE A 161 14.67 -59.72 -15.95
C ILE A 161 14.10 -60.97 -16.65
N THR A 162 14.27 -62.13 -16.01
CA THR A 162 13.66 -63.38 -16.49
C THR A 162 12.14 -63.43 -16.21
N PRO A 163 11.35 -64.22 -16.97
CA PRO A 163 9.93 -64.40 -16.73
C PRO A 163 9.59 -64.83 -15.28
N VAL A 164 10.48 -65.61 -14.67
CA VAL A 164 10.35 -66.08 -13.28
C VAL A 164 10.47 -64.92 -12.28
N ILE A 165 11.45 -64.03 -12.44
CA ILE A 165 11.66 -62.85 -11.59
C ILE A 165 10.43 -61.93 -11.67
N LYS A 166 9.96 -61.66 -12.89
CA LYS A 166 8.75 -60.87 -13.14
C LYS A 166 7.53 -61.44 -12.41
N GLN A 167 7.23 -62.72 -12.60
CA GLN A 167 6.05 -63.37 -12.00
C GLN A 167 6.10 -63.34 -10.46
N GLN A 168 7.27 -63.56 -9.87
CA GLN A 168 7.44 -63.50 -8.42
C GLN A 168 7.25 -62.08 -7.87
N LEU A 169 7.80 -61.06 -8.54
CA LEU A 169 7.59 -59.66 -8.15
C LEU A 169 6.12 -59.23 -8.27
N CYS A 170 5.45 -59.54 -9.39
CA CYS A 170 4.01 -59.25 -9.55
C CYS A 170 3.15 -59.93 -8.48
N LYS A 171 3.45 -61.20 -8.15
CA LYS A 171 2.73 -61.96 -7.12
C LYS A 171 2.97 -61.39 -5.72
N ALA A 172 4.21 -61.08 -5.37
CA ALA A 172 4.58 -60.53 -4.05
C ALA A 172 3.97 -59.14 -3.82
N LEU A 173 3.96 -58.29 -4.85
CA LEU A 173 3.45 -56.92 -4.80
C LEU A 173 1.95 -56.79 -5.11
N ARG A 174 1.26 -57.91 -5.39
CA ARG A 174 -0.17 -57.99 -5.72
C ARG A 174 -0.57 -57.07 -6.89
N THR A 175 0.22 -57.09 -7.97
CA THR A 175 -0.01 -56.27 -9.17
C THR A 175 0.04 -57.12 -10.45
N SER A 176 -0.75 -56.76 -11.46
CA SER A 176 -0.72 -57.36 -12.80
C SER A 176 0.36 -56.76 -13.70
N GLU A 177 0.79 -55.53 -13.41
CA GLU A 177 1.84 -54.81 -14.15
C GLU A 177 2.88 -54.23 -13.19
N ILE A 178 4.15 -54.25 -13.60
CA ILE A 178 5.27 -53.68 -12.84
C ILE A 178 6.24 -52.97 -13.79
N LEU A 179 6.65 -51.76 -13.41
CA LEU A 179 7.67 -50.99 -14.10
C LEU A 179 9.02 -51.23 -13.39
N ILE A 180 9.99 -51.77 -14.13
CA ILE A 180 11.34 -52.01 -13.62
C ILE A 180 12.27 -50.95 -14.23
N VAL A 181 12.85 -50.11 -13.39
CA VAL A 181 13.69 -48.97 -13.81
C VAL A 181 15.15 -49.25 -13.45
N GLY A 182 16.05 -49.08 -14.42
CA GLY A 182 17.49 -49.29 -14.30
C GLY A 182 18.27 -48.00 -14.52
N ALA A 183 19.19 -47.69 -13.62
CA ALA A 183 20.22 -46.67 -13.83
C ALA A 183 21.50 -47.32 -14.38
N ARG A 184 21.82 -47.11 -15.66
CA ARG A 184 23.01 -47.68 -16.31
C ARG A 184 24.10 -46.63 -16.47
N LYS A 185 25.30 -46.92 -15.97
CA LYS A 185 26.51 -46.18 -16.32
C LYS A 185 26.91 -46.54 -17.76
N VAL A 186 26.96 -45.54 -18.64
CA VAL A 186 27.41 -45.75 -20.04
C VAL A 186 28.92 -45.55 -20.11
N ASP A 187 29.40 -44.36 -19.76
CA ASP A 187 30.84 -44.06 -19.75
C ASP A 187 31.15 -42.85 -18.85
N ILE A 188 32.43 -42.71 -18.46
CA ILE A 188 32.97 -41.51 -17.83
C ILE A 188 34.29 -41.16 -18.53
N VAL A 189 34.30 -40.04 -19.25
CA VAL A 189 35.46 -39.59 -20.02
C VAL A 189 35.99 -38.28 -19.45
N ASN A 190 37.18 -38.33 -18.84
CA ASN A 190 37.76 -37.24 -18.05
C ASN A 190 36.84 -36.83 -16.88
N ASN A 191 36.09 -35.75 -17.05
CA ASN A 191 35.17 -35.19 -16.04
C ASN A 191 33.72 -35.23 -16.52
N ASP A 192 33.43 -35.85 -17.67
CA ASP A 192 32.09 -35.91 -18.23
C ASP A 192 31.48 -37.29 -17.94
N TYR A 193 30.38 -37.30 -17.19
CA TYR A 193 29.67 -38.48 -16.71
C TYR A 193 28.44 -38.71 -17.59
N PHE A 194 28.32 -39.92 -18.14
CA PHE A 194 27.20 -40.30 -18.99
C PHE A 194 26.45 -41.51 -18.41
N TYR A 195 25.20 -41.28 -18.04
CA TYR A 195 24.30 -42.28 -17.50
C TYR A 195 23.02 -42.34 -18.33
N VAL A 196 22.35 -43.48 -18.26
CA VAL A 196 21.06 -43.72 -18.90
C VAL A 196 20.09 -44.25 -17.86
N VAL A 197 18.89 -43.67 -17.82
CA VAL A 197 17.76 -44.23 -17.09
C VAL A 197 16.88 -44.94 -18.10
N GLU A 198 16.73 -46.24 -17.91
CA GLU A 198 15.88 -47.10 -18.72
C GLU A 198 14.76 -47.69 -17.87
N GLY A 199 13.60 -47.91 -18.46
CA GLY A 199 12.50 -48.53 -17.76
C GLY A 199 11.64 -49.38 -18.68
N GLN A 200 11.30 -50.56 -18.19
CA GLN A 200 10.58 -51.58 -18.92
C GLN A 200 9.33 -51.97 -18.16
N LEU A 201 8.17 -51.89 -18.82
CA LEU A 201 6.88 -52.25 -18.23
C LEU A 201 6.52 -53.70 -18.55
N TYR A 202 6.47 -54.52 -17.51
CA TYR A 202 6.17 -55.92 -17.60
C TYR A 202 4.72 -56.21 -17.17
N ASN A 203 4.06 -57.09 -17.91
CA ASN A 203 2.73 -57.62 -17.58
C ASN A 203 2.85 -59.10 -17.22
N ILE A 204 2.08 -59.56 -16.23
CA ILE A 204 2.12 -60.95 -15.77
C ILE A 204 1.84 -61.96 -16.90
N ASN A 205 1.04 -61.58 -17.91
CA ASN A 205 0.60 -62.45 -19.00
C ASN A 205 1.51 -62.47 -20.24
N ASN A 206 2.53 -61.62 -20.31
CA ASN A 206 3.42 -61.53 -21.49
C ASN A 206 4.90 -61.66 -21.08
N ASP A 207 5.67 -62.50 -21.76
CA ASP A 207 7.08 -62.74 -21.42
C ASP A 207 7.97 -61.55 -21.76
N ASP A 208 7.66 -60.83 -22.83
CA ASP A 208 8.39 -59.62 -23.25
C ASP A 208 7.84 -58.33 -22.60
N PRO A 209 8.69 -57.31 -22.39
CA PRO A 209 8.24 -56.01 -21.90
C PRO A 209 7.28 -55.35 -22.90
N THR A 210 6.14 -54.87 -22.40
CA THR A 210 5.09 -54.24 -23.22
C THR A 210 5.51 -52.88 -23.76
N HIS A 211 6.33 -52.15 -23.00
CA HIS A 211 6.84 -50.83 -23.35
C HIS A 211 8.23 -50.63 -22.75
N SER A 212 9.09 -49.92 -23.47
CA SER A 212 10.43 -49.55 -23.03
C SER A 212 10.64 -48.05 -23.20
N PHE A 213 11.28 -47.44 -22.21
CA PHE A 213 11.63 -46.03 -22.20
C PHE A 213 13.11 -45.89 -21.89
N LEU A 214 13.73 -44.90 -22.52
CA LEU A 214 15.14 -44.59 -22.34
C LEU A 214 15.30 -43.08 -22.38
N ASN A 215 16.04 -42.55 -21.41
CA ASN A 215 16.51 -41.17 -21.38
C ASN A 215 17.96 -41.09 -20.91
N MET A 216 18.70 -40.16 -21.52
CA MET A 216 20.12 -39.93 -21.28
C MET A 216 20.31 -38.81 -20.24
N GLY A 217 21.33 -38.95 -19.41
CA GLY A 217 21.74 -37.98 -18.41
C GLY A 217 23.22 -37.68 -18.52
N PHE A 218 23.56 -36.39 -18.59
CA PHE A 218 24.93 -35.93 -18.75
C PHE A 218 25.27 -34.92 -17.65
N SER A 219 26.42 -35.11 -17.01
CA SER A 219 26.98 -34.17 -16.05
C SER A 219 28.48 -33.99 -16.26
N ARG A 220 29.01 -32.80 -15.95
CA ARG A 220 30.40 -32.41 -16.10
C ARG A 220 30.91 -31.95 -14.74
N ASP A 221 31.86 -32.68 -14.18
CA ASP A 221 32.43 -32.38 -12.86
C ASP A 221 33.19 -31.05 -12.90
N ARG A 222 32.69 -30.08 -12.13
CA ARG A 222 33.27 -28.76 -11.87
C ARG A 222 33.44 -28.49 -10.38
N ARG A 223 33.33 -29.49 -9.50
CA ARG A 223 33.43 -29.33 -8.03
C ARG A 223 34.74 -28.68 -7.58
N VAL A 224 35.83 -28.88 -8.34
CA VAL A 224 37.13 -28.24 -8.09
C VAL A 224 37.04 -26.70 -8.09
N LEU A 225 36.04 -26.11 -8.77
CA LEU A 225 35.84 -24.67 -8.86
C LEU A 225 34.96 -24.09 -7.75
N PHE A 226 34.33 -24.91 -6.91
CA PHE A 226 33.44 -24.45 -5.84
C PHE A 226 34.13 -23.43 -4.91
N TRP A 227 35.29 -23.80 -4.35
CA TRP A 227 36.06 -22.91 -3.47
C TRP A 227 36.65 -21.71 -4.20
N PRO A 228 37.27 -21.85 -5.39
CA PRO A 228 37.68 -20.70 -6.19
C PRO A 228 36.58 -19.66 -6.47
N LEU A 229 35.35 -20.09 -6.71
CA LEU A 229 34.21 -19.18 -6.90
C LEU A 229 33.85 -18.41 -5.63
N ILE A 230 33.86 -19.08 -4.47
CA ILE A 230 33.64 -18.44 -3.16
C ILE A 230 34.75 -17.43 -2.88
N TYR A 231 36.02 -17.83 -3.00
CA TYR A 231 37.15 -16.92 -2.76
C TYR A 231 37.16 -15.74 -3.74
N GLY A 232 36.83 -15.97 -5.01
CA GLY A 232 36.70 -14.90 -6.00
C GLY A 232 35.67 -13.84 -5.60
N ASN A 233 34.49 -14.26 -5.12
CA ASN A 233 33.45 -13.32 -4.64
C ASN A 233 33.92 -12.56 -3.39
N LEU A 234 34.59 -13.21 -2.44
CA LEU A 234 35.13 -12.57 -1.24
C LEU A 234 36.23 -11.54 -1.56
N ILE A 235 37.12 -11.87 -2.49
CA ILE A 235 38.17 -10.95 -2.96
C ILE A 235 37.54 -9.72 -3.62
N LEU A 236 36.49 -9.88 -4.43
CA LEU A 236 35.79 -8.77 -5.07
C LEU A 236 35.00 -7.91 -4.08
N LEU A 237 34.43 -8.50 -3.03
CA LEU A 237 33.82 -7.74 -1.93
C LEU A 237 34.86 -6.87 -1.21
N MET A 238 36.04 -7.42 -0.92
CA MET A 238 37.14 -6.64 -0.34
C MET A 238 37.63 -5.55 -1.29
N LEU A 239 37.73 -5.85 -2.58
CA LEU A 239 38.09 -4.89 -3.62
C LEU A 239 37.06 -3.74 -3.70
N SER A 240 35.76 -4.03 -3.57
CA SER A 240 34.69 -3.04 -3.52
C SER A 240 34.89 -2.04 -2.37
N ILE A 241 35.19 -2.54 -1.17
CA ILE A 241 35.46 -1.71 0.01
C ILE A 241 36.71 -0.85 -0.22
N ILE A 242 37.79 -1.42 -0.75
CA ILE A 242 39.04 -0.70 -1.03
C ILE A 242 38.82 0.41 -2.06
N ILE A 243 38.12 0.13 -3.16
CA ILE A 243 37.85 1.10 -4.22
C ILE A 243 36.96 2.23 -3.72
N TYR A 244 35.92 1.91 -2.94
CA TYR A 244 35.09 2.93 -2.30
C TYR A 244 35.91 3.88 -1.40
N LEU A 245 36.78 3.32 -0.56
CA LEU A 245 37.67 4.11 0.30
C LEU A 245 38.63 4.98 -0.52
N LEU A 246 39.12 4.47 -1.64
CA LEU A 246 39.99 5.22 -2.55
C LEU A 246 39.26 6.40 -3.21
N ILE A 247 38.03 6.19 -3.69
CA ILE A 247 37.22 7.25 -4.30
C ILE A 247 36.91 8.37 -3.28
N ILE A 248 36.59 8.02 -2.03
CA ILE A 248 36.32 9.02 -0.99
C ILE A 248 37.58 9.74 -0.53
N ARG A 249 38.70 9.01 -0.41
CA ARG A 249 39.99 9.63 -0.08
C ARG A 249 40.40 10.69 -1.10
N LEU A 250 40.03 10.52 -2.37
CA LEU A 250 40.29 11.52 -3.40
C LEU A 250 39.39 12.77 -3.27
N LYS A 251 38.34 12.73 -2.45
CA LYS A 251 37.39 13.84 -2.22
C LYS A 251 37.57 14.56 -0.87
N MET A 252 38.19 13.95 0.13
CA MET A 252 38.30 14.48 1.50
C MET A 252 39.75 14.62 1.96
N SER A 253 40.07 15.65 2.77
CA SER A 253 41.43 15.86 3.31
C SER A 253 41.78 14.91 4.48
N ALA A 254 40.78 14.29 5.13
CA ALA A 254 40.95 13.37 6.25
C ALA A 254 40.12 12.08 6.07
N TRP A 255 40.53 11.00 6.73
CA TRP A 255 39.83 9.70 6.68
C TRP A 255 38.44 9.80 7.35
N PRO A 256 37.35 9.37 6.69
CA PRO A 256 36.03 9.35 7.31
C PRO A 256 35.95 8.30 8.43
N LEU A 257 35.13 8.56 9.46
CA LEU A 257 34.79 7.56 10.48
C LEU A 257 34.18 6.31 9.82
N MET A 258 34.82 5.15 10.02
CA MET A 258 34.72 3.94 9.20
C MET A 258 33.36 3.20 9.07
N PRO A 259 32.35 3.28 9.96
CA PRO A 259 31.21 2.35 9.86
C PRO A 259 30.27 2.60 8.66
N ALA A 260 29.90 3.86 8.39
CA ALA A 260 28.84 4.17 7.43
C ALA A 260 29.28 3.99 5.96
N GLY A 261 30.54 4.25 5.65
CA GLY A 261 31.04 4.13 4.28
C GLY A 261 31.18 2.68 3.80
N ILE A 262 31.58 1.78 4.70
CA ILE A 262 31.67 0.35 4.41
C ILE A 262 30.28 -0.21 4.06
N VAL A 263 29.22 0.27 4.73
CA VAL A 263 27.84 -0.15 4.44
C VAL A 263 27.46 0.12 2.99
N ILE A 264 27.80 1.29 2.44
CA ILE A 264 27.50 1.64 1.04
C ILE A 264 28.30 0.76 0.05
N ALA A 265 29.56 0.48 0.35
CA ALA A 265 30.39 -0.37 -0.50
C ALA A 265 29.88 -1.82 -0.54
N VAL A 266 29.51 -2.35 0.63
CA VAL A 266 28.97 -3.71 0.79
C VAL A 266 27.59 -3.79 0.16
N SER A 267 26.72 -2.82 0.39
CA SER A 267 25.36 -2.83 -0.16
C SER A 267 25.34 -2.66 -1.67
N GLY A 268 26.19 -1.78 -2.22
CA GLY A 268 26.37 -1.61 -3.66
C GLY A 268 26.80 -2.92 -4.31
N PHE A 269 27.79 -3.61 -3.73
CA PHE A 269 28.25 -4.93 -4.17
C PHE A 269 27.12 -5.98 -4.12
N ILE A 270 26.39 -6.06 -2.99
CA ILE A 270 25.29 -7.00 -2.82
C ILE A 270 24.21 -6.78 -3.87
N MET A 271 23.83 -5.53 -4.11
CA MET A 271 22.80 -5.20 -5.12
C MET A 271 23.24 -5.59 -6.52
N GLY A 272 24.48 -5.28 -6.91
CA GLY A 272 25.02 -5.75 -8.19
C GLY A 272 25.00 -7.28 -8.33
N ARG A 273 25.35 -8.00 -7.25
CA ARG A 273 25.45 -9.46 -7.24
C ARG A 273 24.10 -10.18 -7.24
N ILE A 274 23.08 -9.62 -6.58
CA ILE A 274 21.74 -10.24 -6.42
C ILE A 274 20.79 -9.84 -7.54
N ILE A 275 20.83 -8.59 -8.01
CA ILE A 275 19.91 -8.13 -9.07
C ILE A 275 20.30 -8.76 -10.43
N SER A 276 21.59 -8.97 -10.68
CA SER A 276 22.09 -9.55 -11.93
C SER A 276 21.38 -10.85 -12.37
N PRO A 277 21.28 -11.92 -11.55
CA PRO A 277 20.57 -13.13 -11.95
C PRO A 277 19.07 -12.92 -12.20
N ILE A 278 18.42 -11.98 -11.48
CA ILE A 278 17.00 -11.65 -11.70
C ILE A 278 16.82 -10.99 -13.07
N LEU A 279 17.67 -10.02 -13.40
CA LEU A 279 17.62 -9.33 -14.70
C LEU A 279 17.84 -10.28 -15.87
N ILE A 280 18.79 -11.20 -15.74
CA ILE A 280 19.03 -12.17 -16.81
C ILE A 280 17.85 -13.14 -16.96
N SER A 281 17.22 -13.57 -15.87
CA SER A 281 16.00 -14.38 -15.92
C SER A 281 14.86 -13.66 -16.66
N MET A 282 14.74 -12.34 -16.50
CA MET A 282 13.76 -11.54 -17.23
C MET A 282 14.12 -11.40 -18.72
N LEU A 283 15.41 -11.26 -19.05
CA LEU A 283 15.90 -11.18 -20.43
C LEU A 283 15.87 -12.53 -21.17
N GLU A 284 15.80 -13.65 -20.43
CA GLU A 284 15.66 -14.99 -20.99
C GLU A 284 14.37 -15.14 -21.81
N PHE A 285 13.27 -14.49 -21.42
CA PHE A 285 12.00 -14.56 -22.14
C PHE A 285 12.09 -14.08 -23.60
N ILE A 286 13.02 -13.18 -23.89
CA ILE A 286 13.28 -12.65 -25.23
C ILE A 286 14.58 -13.20 -25.85
N ALA A 287 15.22 -14.17 -25.20
CA ALA A 287 16.47 -14.75 -25.69
C ALA A 287 16.23 -15.52 -27.01
N PRO A 288 17.02 -15.25 -28.06
CA PRO A 288 16.92 -16.03 -29.29
C PRO A 288 17.26 -17.51 -29.03
N PRO A 289 16.60 -18.46 -29.73
CA PRO A 289 16.93 -19.87 -29.63
C PRO A 289 18.42 -20.15 -29.89
N PRO A 290 19.02 -21.15 -29.22
CA PRO A 290 20.45 -21.47 -29.31
C PRO A 290 20.98 -21.67 -30.74
N GLU A 291 20.13 -22.19 -31.63
CA GLU A 291 20.44 -22.53 -33.02
C GLU A 291 20.37 -21.32 -33.97
N THR A 292 19.90 -20.17 -33.48
CA THR A 292 19.74 -18.95 -34.29
C THR A 292 21.10 -18.43 -34.73
N LEU A 293 21.22 -17.97 -35.99
CA LEU A 293 22.44 -17.36 -36.51
C LEU A 293 22.90 -16.17 -35.65
N ALA A 294 24.17 -16.17 -35.27
CA ALA A 294 24.77 -15.16 -34.40
C ALA A 294 24.63 -13.73 -34.95
N ILE A 295 24.65 -13.57 -36.28
CA ILE A 295 24.56 -12.25 -36.94
C ILE A 295 23.20 -11.56 -36.75
N VAL A 296 22.13 -12.31 -36.46
CA VAL A 296 20.81 -11.74 -36.16
C VAL A 296 20.47 -11.78 -34.67
N SER A 297 21.28 -12.47 -33.86
CA SER A 297 21.08 -12.65 -32.41
C SER A 297 22.13 -11.95 -31.53
N PHE A 298 23.17 -11.33 -32.11
CA PHE A 298 24.24 -10.64 -31.35
C PHE A 298 23.75 -9.45 -30.52
N TRP A 299 22.56 -8.90 -30.81
CA TRP A 299 21.97 -7.83 -30.01
C TRP A 299 21.69 -8.28 -28.58
N TRP A 300 21.39 -9.57 -28.36
CA TRP A 300 21.05 -10.08 -27.03
C TRP A 300 22.19 -9.97 -26.03
N PRO A 301 23.42 -10.44 -26.31
CA PRO A 301 24.54 -10.23 -25.39
C PRO A 301 24.91 -8.74 -25.19
N CYS A 302 24.62 -7.86 -26.16
CA CYS A 302 24.76 -6.42 -25.98
C CYS A 302 23.74 -5.87 -24.96
N ILE A 303 22.45 -6.24 -25.09
CA ILE A 303 21.40 -5.84 -24.15
C ILE A 303 21.68 -6.42 -22.76
N ALA A 304 22.15 -7.66 -22.67
CA ALA A 304 22.53 -8.28 -21.40
C ALA A 304 23.64 -7.47 -20.71
N GLY A 305 24.69 -7.06 -21.44
CA GLY A 305 25.74 -6.20 -20.91
C GLY A 305 25.24 -4.85 -20.38
N LEU A 306 24.36 -4.18 -21.16
CA LEU A 306 23.70 -2.94 -20.75
C LEU A 306 22.88 -3.13 -19.48
N ALA A 307 21.99 -4.13 -19.46
CA ALA A 307 21.09 -4.38 -18.35
C ALA A 307 21.88 -4.69 -17.07
N LEU A 308 22.90 -5.54 -17.15
CA LEU A 308 23.71 -5.96 -16.01
C LEU A 308 24.44 -4.80 -15.33
N PHE A 309 25.05 -3.88 -16.09
CA PHE A 309 25.85 -2.80 -15.50
C PHE A 309 25.05 -1.52 -15.20
N LEU A 310 23.96 -1.25 -15.93
CA LEU A 310 23.18 -0.02 -15.80
C LEU A 310 22.03 -0.17 -14.79
N VAL A 311 21.23 -1.24 -14.90
CA VAL A 311 19.97 -1.37 -14.17
C VAL A 311 20.18 -1.53 -12.66
N PRO A 312 21.12 -2.37 -12.14
CA PRO A 312 21.32 -2.49 -10.70
C PRO A 312 21.72 -1.17 -10.03
N ALA A 313 22.55 -0.36 -10.70
CA ALA A 313 23.01 0.92 -10.16
C ALA A 313 21.89 1.98 -10.14
N ILE A 314 21.11 2.06 -11.23
CA ILE A 314 19.95 2.96 -11.32
C ILE A 314 18.85 2.52 -10.35
N PHE A 315 18.56 1.22 -10.26
CA PHE A 315 17.60 0.66 -9.33
C PHE A 315 18.01 0.93 -7.88
N TYR A 316 19.29 0.75 -7.54
CA TYR A 316 19.84 1.15 -6.24
C TYR A 316 19.57 2.63 -6.00
N ARG A 317 19.85 3.50 -6.97
CA ARG A 317 19.60 4.94 -6.84
C ARG A 317 18.15 5.28 -6.56
N PHE A 318 17.20 4.62 -7.23
CA PHE A 318 15.75 4.85 -7.00
C PHE A 318 15.27 4.36 -5.63
N ILE A 319 15.84 3.26 -5.14
CA ILE A 319 15.45 2.67 -3.85
C ILE A 319 16.22 3.29 -2.69
N SER A 320 17.41 3.84 -2.93
CA SER A 320 18.24 4.43 -1.88
C SER A 320 17.51 5.50 -1.05
N PRO A 321 16.72 6.44 -1.60
CA PRO A 321 15.90 7.35 -0.80
C PRO A 321 14.91 6.64 0.14
N ARG A 322 14.40 5.47 -0.27
CA ARG A 322 13.49 4.64 0.54
C ARG A 322 14.24 3.88 1.64
N ILE A 323 15.43 3.33 1.33
CA ILE A 323 16.29 2.62 2.29
C ILE A 323 16.95 3.60 3.27
N SER A 324 17.37 4.77 2.80
CA SER A 324 17.98 5.81 3.63
C SER A 324 16.99 6.41 4.62
N GLY A 325 15.70 6.40 4.28
CA GLY A 325 14.60 6.68 5.22
C GLY A 325 14.49 5.67 6.38
N PHE A 326 14.99 4.45 6.22
CA PHE A 326 15.08 3.44 7.29
C PHE A 326 16.40 3.53 8.06
N ALA A 327 17.53 3.75 7.37
CA ALA A 327 18.84 3.93 7.99
C ALA A 327 19.70 4.96 7.20
N PRO A 328 20.11 6.09 7.82
CA PRO A 328 20.84 7.16 7.13
C PRO A 328 22.18 6.74 6.50
N THR A 329 22.75 5.62 6.92
CA THR A 329 23.99 5.06 6.36
C THR A 329 23.87 4.70 4.88
N PHE A 330 22.66 4.57 4.34
CA PHE A 330 22.38 4.30 2.93
C PHE A 330 22.10 5.57 2.11
N ASP A 331 22.37 6.75 2.65
CA ASP A 331 22.30 7.99 1.89
C ASP A 331 23.46 8.09 0.89
N ILE A 332 23.09 8.09 -0.39
CA ILE A 332 23.99 8.08 -1.54
C ILE A 332 24.14 9.45 -2.19
N ILE A 333 23.44 10.49 -1.71
CA ILE A 333 23.50 11.82 -2.33
C ILE A 333 24.94 12.33 -2.27
N GLY A 334 25.54 12.60 -3.44
CA GLY A 334 26.94 13.02 -3.58
C GLY A 334 27.97 11.87 -3.60
N LYS A 335 27.52 10.62 -3.55
CA LYS A 335 28.34 9.40 -3.54
C LYS A 335 27.97 8.43 -4.68
N GLU A 336 27.24 8.90 -5.69
CA GLU A 336 26.75 8.09 -6.81
C GLU A 336 27.89 7.43 -7.60
N ASP A 337 29.01 8.12 -7.79
CA ASP A 337 30.21 7.60 -8.44
C ASP A 337 30.79 6.39 -7.71
N ALA A 338 30.89 6.47 -6.38
CA ALA A 338 31.36 5.38 -5.55
C ALA A 338 30.36 4.21 -5.54
N LEU A 339 29.06 4.50 -5.41
CA LEU A 339 28.00 3.49 -5.45
C LEU A 339 27.96 2.73 -6.77
N PHE A 340 27.94 3.43 -7.91
CA PHE A 340 27.82 2.81 -9.22
C PHE A 340 29.03 1.90 -9.49
N THR A 341 30.21 2.32 -9.04
CA THR A 341 31.45 1.54 -9.13
C THR A 341 31.38 0.27 -8.29
N THR A 342 30.94 0.35 -7.02
CA THR A 342 30.83 -0.84 -6.15
C THR A 342 29.76 -1.81 -6.63
N THR A 343 28.67 -1.30 -7.21
CA THR A 343 27.66 -2.11 -7.89
C THR A 343 28.23 -2.84 -9.11
N ALA A 344 29.04 -2.20 -9.94
CA ALA A 344 29.69 -2.85 -11.08
C ALA A 344 30.66 -3.97 -10.66
N ILE A 345 31.32 -3.84 -9.51
CA ILE A 345 32.14 -4.90 -8.92
C ILE A 345 31.26 -6.09 -8.49
N GLY A 346 30.08 -5.82 -7.92
CA GLY A 346 29.06 -6.84 -7.63
C GLY A 346 28.56 -7.58 -8.86
N VAL A 347 28.34 -6.87 -9.97
CA VAL A 347 28.00 -7.46 -11.28
C VAL A 347 29.15 -8.34 -11.79
N SER A 348 30.39 -7.87 -11.67
CA SER A 348 31.57 -8.67 -12.03
C SER A 348 31.67 -9.95 -11.19
N ALA A 349 31.29 -9.90 -9.92
CA ALA A 349 31.23 -11.08 -9.04
C ALA A 349 30.15 -12.10 -9.44
N TYR A 350 29.08 -11.67 -10.12
CA TYR A 350 28.14 -12.58 -10.77
C TYR A 350 28.77 -13.22 -12.02
N LEU A 351 29.43 -12.43 -12.87
CA LEU A 351 30.02 -12.89 -14.14
C LEU A 351 31.20 -13.86 -14.00
N ILE A 352 31.87 -13.90 -12.84
CA ILE A 352 32.95 -14.86 -12.59
C ILE A 352 32.49 -16.32 -12.69
N GLY A 353 31.23 -16.60 -12.33
CA GLY A 353 30.63 -17.93 -12.35
C GLY A 353 30.59 -18.54 -13.76
N PRO A 354 29.82 -17.93 -14.69
CA PRO A 354 29.76 -18.37 -16.08
C PRO A 354 31.14 -18.57 -16.72
N LEU A 355 32.06 -17.64 -16.47
CA LEU A 355 33.41 -17.68 -17.03
C LEU A 355 34.22 -18.90 -16.53
N PHE A 356 34.29 -19.11 -15.22
CA PHE A 356 35.09 -20.18 -14.63
C PHE A 356 34.50 -21.55 -14.93
N LEU A 357 33.16 -21.68 -14.88
CA LEU A 357 32.46 -22.93 -15.19
C LEU A 357 32.72 -23.40 -16.62
N PHE A 358 32.67 -22.45 -17.56
CA PHE A 358 32.88 -22.74 -18.97
C PHE A 358 34.32 -23.16 -19.26
N LEU A 359 35.30 -22.40 -18.76
CA LEU A 359 36.73 -22.64 -19.02
C LEU A 359 37.35 -23.73 -18.14
N ASN A 360 36.61 -24.21 -17.14
CA ASN A 360 37.04 -25.20 -16.15
C ASN A 360 38.35 -24.82 -15.41
N ARG A 361 38.59 -23.52 -15.19
CA ARG A 361 39.80 -23.02 -14.52
C ARG A 361 39.59 -21.58 -14.04
N VAL A 362 40.42 -21.16 -13.09
CA VAL A 362 40.50 -19.75 -12.67
C VAL A 362 41.25 -18.97 -13.76
N VAL A 363 40.60 -17.94 -14.31
CA VAL A 363 41.15 -17.08 -15.36
C VAL A 363 41.15 -15.61 -14.96
N ILE A 364 42.34 -15.04 -14.74
CA ILE A 364 42.48 -13.63 -14.36
C ILE A 364 42.54 -12.73 -15.60
N SER A 365 43.17 -13.18 -16.69
CA SER A 365 43.40 -12.38 -17.91
C SER A 365 42.11 -11.93 -18.60
N GLU A 366 41.09 -12.79 -18.63
CA GLU A 366 39.79 -12.55 -19.24
C GLU A 366 38.88 -11.76 -18.28
N PHE A 367 39.08 -11.91 -16.97
CA PHE A 367 38.21 -11.33 -15.96
C PHE A 367 38.62 -9.91 -15.53
N LEU A 368 39.92 -9.65 -15.43
CA LEU A 368 40.47 -8.33 -15.09
C LEU A 368 39.94 -7.18 -15.97
N PRO A 369 39.89 -7.30 -17.32
CA PRO A 369 39.36 -6.23 -18.15
C PRO A 369 37.87 -5.98 -17.91
N VAL A 370 37.08 -6.97 -17.48
CA VAL A 370 35.66 -6.80 -17.13
C VAL A 370 35.50 -5.93 -15.89
N ILE A 371 36.28 -6.19 -14.84
CA ILE A 371 36.27 -5.39 -13.60
C ILE A 371 36.68 -3.95 -13.92
N LEU A 372 37.79 -3.77 -14.65
CA LEU A 372 38.32 -2.44 -14.98
C LEU A 372 37.36 -1.66 -15.87
N CYS A 373 36.86 -2.29 -16.93
CA CYS A 373 35.95 -1.67 -17.88
C CYS A 373 34.62 -1.30 -17.20
N GLY A 374 33.98 -2.25 -16.52
CA GLY A 374 32.72 -2.01 -15.81
C GLY A 374 32.86 -0.98 -14.70
N GLY A 375 33.92 -1.07 -13.88
CA GLY A 375 34.17 -0.15 -12.78
C GLY A 375 34.41 1.29 -13.25
N ILE A 376 35.28 1.51 -14.24
CA ILE A 376 35.59 2.87 -14.73
C ILE A 376 34.38 3.46 -15.49
N ALA A 377 33.68 2.66 -16.30
CA ALA A 377 32.46 3.10 -16.98
C ALA A 377 31.39 3.54 -15.98
N SER A 378 31.17 2.74 -14.92
CA SER A 378 30.22 3.06 -13.85
C SER A 378 30.66 4.25 -12.99
N TYR A 379 31.96 4.47 -12.79
CA TYR A 379 32.47 5.69 -12.15
C TYR A 379 32.09 6.94 -12.96
N ILE A 380 32.35 6.92 -14.27
CA ILE A 380 32.02 8.04 -15.17
C ILE A 380 30.51 8.30 -15.15
N LEU A 381 29.70 7.24 -15.27
CA LEU A 381 28.24 7.36 -15.25
C LEU A 381 27.74 7.89 -13.90
N GLY A 382 28.18 7.32 -12.77
CA GLY A 382 27.77 7.77 -11.45
C GLY A 382 28.13 9.24 -11.19
N ARG A 383 29.29 9.71 -11.70
CA ARG A 383 29.66 11.12 -11.67
C ARG A 383 28.66 12.03 -12.39
N THR A 384 28.12 11.60 -13.54
CA THR A 384 27.09 12.38 -14.25
C THR A 384 25.78 12.53 -13.48
N PHE A 385 25.44 11.56 -12.62
CA PHE A 385 24.22 11.61 -11.80
C PHE A 385 24.39 12.39 -10.48
N CYS A 386 25.60 12.85 -10.15
CA CYS A 386 25.83 13.72 -9.00
C CYS A 386 25.37 15.16 -9.32
N ALA A 387 24.39 15.69 -8.58
CA ALA A 387 23.78 17.01 -8.79
C ALA A 387 24.74 18.23 -8.68
N HIS A 388 25.98 18.02 -8.22
CA HIS A 388 26.95 19.08 -7.96
C HIS A 388 27.88 19.40 -9.16
N TYR A 389 27.72 18.70 -10.30
CA TYR A 389 28.63 18.86 -11.45
C TYR A 389 27.88 19.07 -12.76
N SER A 390 28.24 20.12 -13.50
CA SER A 390 27.83 20.31 -14.90
C SER A 390 28.57 19.29 -15.77
N THR A 391 27.90 18.20 -16.16
CA THR A 391 28.59 17.09 -16.83
C THR A 391 28.48 17.14 -18.36
N PRO A 392 29.58 16.83 -19.08
CA PRO A 392 29.60 16.77 -20.54
C PRO A 392 28.86 15.55 -21.08
N LEU A 393 28.27 15.66 -22.28
CA LEU A 393 27.44 14.63 -22.92
C LEU A 393 28.10 13.24 -22.98
N TYR A 394 29.44 13.15 -23.11
CA TYR A 394 30.14 11.86 -23.18
C TYR A 394 29.95 11.00 -21.92
N GLY A 395 29.66 11.61 -20.76
CA GLY A 395 29.53 10.89 -19.49
C GLY A 395 28.33 9.93 -19.42
N ILE A 396 27.37 10.06 -20.36
CA ILE A 396 26.24 9.13 -20.52
C ILE A 396 26.48 8.19 -21.70
N PHE A 397 26.84 8.73 -22.88
CA PHE A 397 26.95 7.94 -24.11
C PHE A 397 28.11 6.93 -24.10
N VAL A 398 29.25 7.29 -23.48
CA VAL A 398 30.42 6.39 -23.43
C VAL A 398 30.14 5.16 -22.56
N PRO A 399 29.67 5.29 -21.30
CA PRO A 399 29.32 4.12 -20.49
C PRO A 399 28.30 3.20 -21.14
N ILE A 400 27.22 3.74 -21.74
CA ILE A 400 26.19 2.94 -22.42
C ILE A 400 26.80 2.11 -23.55
N THR A 401 27.55 2.75 -24.46
CA THR A 401 28.17 2.05 -25.60
C THR A 401 29.16 0.99 -25.13
N VAL A 402 29.93 1.29 -24.09
CA VAL A 402 30.93 0.36 -23.54
C VAL A 402 30.28 -0.81 -22.81
N PHE A 403 29.19 -0.63 -22.06
CA PHE A 403 28.48 -1.74 -21.43
C PHE A 403 27.88 -2.72 -22.45
N ALA A 404 27.34 -2.20 -23.56
CA ALA A 404 26.87 -3.04 -24.67
C ALA A 404 28.02 -3.86 -25.28
N GLY A 405 29.13 -3.18 -25.61
CA GLY A 405 30.32 -3.84 -26.15
C GLY A 405 30.95 -4.84 -25.18
N LEU A 406 30.97 -4.54 -23.89
CA LEU A 406 31.49 -5.40 -22.84
C LEU A 406 30.67 -6.69 -22.71
N GLY A 407 29.34 -6.61 -22.81
CA GLY A 407 28.46 -7.78 -22.83
C GLY A 407 28.77 -8.72 -24.00
N ALA A 408 28.82 -8.18 -25.22
CA ALA A 408 29.19 -8.96 -26.41
C ALA A 408 30.60 -9.57 -26.32
N ALA A 409 31.59 -8.78 -25.90
CA ALA A 409 32.98 -9.21 -25.78
C ALA A 409 33.15 -10.32 -24.72
N PHE A 410 32.48 -10.17 -23.57
CA PHE A 410 32.46 -11.17 -22.51
C PHE A 410 31.81 -12.46 -23.00
N SER A 411 30.63 -12.38 -23.61
CA SER A 411 29.91 -13.55 -24.09
C SER A 411 30.65 -14.30 -25.20
N HIS A 412 31.45 -13.60 -26.01
CA HIS A 412 32.29 -14.15 -27.08
C HIS A 412 33.64 -14.72 -26.58
N LEU A 413 34.06 -14.43 -25.33
CA LEU A 413 35.36 -14.81 -24.77
C LEU A 413 36.58 -14.26 -25.54
N SER A 414 36.44 -13.11 -26.20
CA SER A 414 37.55 -12.49 -26.94
C SER A 414 38.35 -11.53 -26.07
N LEU A 415 39.59 -11.91 -25.78
CA LEU A 415 40.52 -11.10 -24.99
C LEU A 415 40.80 -9.73 -25.65
N SER A 416 40.93 -9.69 -26.98
CA SER A 416 41.18 -8.46 -27.71
C SER A 416 40.01 -7.47 -27.61
N TYR A 417 38.76 -7.96 -27.69
CA TYR A 417 37.58 -7.10 -27.58
C TYR A 417 37.39 -6.57 -26.16
N LEU A 418 37.65 -7.40 -25.14
CA LEU A 418 37.59 -6.98 -23.74
C LEU A 418 38.58 -5.84 -23.45
N TRP A 419 39.85 -5.99 -23.84
CA TRP A 419 40.85 -4.94 -23.65
C TRP A 419 40.60 -3.69 -24.50
N THR A 420 39.98 -3.84 -25.68
CA THR A 420 39.56 -2.69 -26.50
C THR A 420 38.53 -1.84 -25.75
N CYS A 421 37.51 -2.48 -25.15
CA CYS A 421 36.51 -1.79 -24.33
C CYS A 421 37.15 -1.11 -23.11
N THR A 422 38.08 -1.78 -22.42
CA THR A 422 38.82 -1.20 -21.30
C THR A 422 39.64 0.02 -21.72
N GLY A 423 40.34 -0.03 -22.87
CA GLY A 423 41.16 1.06 -23.38
C GLY A 423 40.35 2.33 -23.69
N ILE A 424 39.20 2.18 -24.34
CA ILE A 424 38.26 3.28 -24.62
C ILE A 424 37.83 3.95 -23.32
N VAL A 425 37.35 3.17 -22.35
CA VAL A 425 36.81 3.73 -21.11
C VAL A 425 37.88 4.32 -20.20
N THR A 426 39.10 3.79 -20.23
CA THR A 426 40.24 4.33 -19.48
C THR A 426 40.64 5.72 -20.00
N PHE A 427 40.60 5.94 -21.32
CA PHE A 427 40.87 7.25 -21.92
C PHE A 427 39.86 8.32 -21.41
N PHE A 428 38.57 8.01 -21.45
CA PHE A 428 37.53 8.92 -20.95
C PHE A 428 37.54 9.07 -19.42
N GLY A 429 37.88 8.01 -18.68
CA GLY A 429 38.03 8.07 -17.22
C GLY A 429 39.16 9.00 -16.80
N ALA A 430 40.30 8.97 -17.51
CA ALA A 430 41.41 9.89 -17.28
C ALA A 430 41.04 11.35 -17.61
N MET A 431 40.25 11.56 -18.66
CA MET A 431 39.71 12.88 -19.02
C MET A 431 38.78 13.42 -17.94
N GLN A 432 37.84 12.60 -17.45
CA GLN A 432 36.94 12.95 -16.35
C GLN A 432 37.71 13.30 -15.07
N PHE A 433 38.71 12.49 -14.71
CA PHE A 433 39.54 12.72 -13.52
C PHE A 433 40.31 14.06 -13.57
N LYS A 434 40.77 14.48 -14.76
CA LYS A 434 41.42 15.80 -14.92
C LYS A 434 40.44 16.97 -14.73
N LEU A 435 39.21 16.84 -15.23
CA LEU A 435 38.16 17.84 -15.06
C LEU A 435 37.78 18.00 -13.58
N ASP A 436 37.64 16.90 -12.85
CA ASP A 436 37.28 16.91 -11.42
C ASP A 436 38.30 17.69 -10.57
N ARG A 437 39.59 17.65 -10.93
CA ARG A 437 40.66 18.41 -10.24
C ARG A 437 40.69 19.91 -10.54
N ALA A 438 40.04 20.37 -11.61
CA ALA A 438 40.00 21.78 -11.97
C ALA A 438 38.91 22.56 -11.19
N VAL A 439 38.03 21.87 -10.45
CA VAL A 439 36.78 22.41 -9.85
C VAL A 439 36.81 22.42 -8.30
N GLU A 440 37.97 22.34 -7.63
CA GLU A 440 38.00 22.38 -6.16
C GLU A 440 37.42 23.70 -5.57
N PRO A 441 36.36 23.63 -4.73
CA PRO A 441 35.92 24.76 -3.92
C PRO A 441 36.78 24.83 -2.66
N GLY A 442 37.38 25.98 -2.42
CA GLY A 442 38.12 26.27 -1.19
C GLY A 442 37.26 26.09 0.05
N SER A 443 37.72 25.21 0.93
CA SER A 443 37.25 25.02 2.30
C SER A 443 37.45 26.28 3.15
N LYS A 444 36.38 26.77 3.79
CA LYS A 444 36.46 27.32 5.15
C LYS A 444 35.17 27.01 5.92
N ASP A 445 35.35 26.23 6.98
CA ASP A 445 34.47 26.16 8.14
C ASP A 445 34.23 27.56 8.72
N GLU A 446 32.98 27.84 9.08
CA GLU A 446 32.56 28.74 10.17
C GLU A 446 31.12 28.28 10.53
N GLY A 447 30.84 27.77 11.72
CA GLY A 447 31.08 28.41 13.00
C GLY A 447 29.82 29.22 13.34
N VAL A 448 28.97 28.68 14.20
CA VAL A 448 27.79 29.37 14.73
C VAL A 448 28.25 30.64 15.45
N GLN A 449 27.98 31.82 14.88
CA GLN A 449 27.74 33.07 15.61
C GLN A 449 27.13 34.15 14.70
N THR A 450 26.00 34.70 15.16
CA THR A 450 25.49 36.07 14.96
C THR A 450 25.61 36.76 13.58
N SER A 451 24.46 36.92 12.93
CA SER A 451 24.09 38.08 12.08
C SER A 451 25.13 38.60 11.08
N ASN A 452 25.30 37.90 9.95
CA ASN A 452 25.56 38.59 8.69
C ASN A 452 24.20 38.76 8.00
N ILE A 453 23.67 39.99 7.99
CA ILE A 453 22.51 40.34 7.16
C ILE A 453 22.95 40.10 5.71
N LEU A 454 22.47 39.02 5.10
CA LEU A 454 22.74 38.73 3.70
C LEU A 454 21.96 39.78 2.88
N ILE A 455 22.61 40.88 2.53
CA ILE A 455 22.02 41.94 1.70
C ILE A 455 21.80 41.36 0.29
N PRO A 456 20.60 41.50 -0.31
CA PRO A 456 20.35 41.04 -1.68
C PRO A 456 21.38 41.57 -2.68
N ALA A 457 21.69 40.78 -3.71
CA ALA A 457 22.74 41.12 -4.68
C ALA A 457 22.41 42.34 -5.55
N ASP A 458 21.13 42.51 -5.86
CA ASP A 458 20.58 43.63 -6.64
C ASP A 458 19.08 43.84 -6.32
N ALA A 459 18.48 44.86 -6.95
CA ALA A 459 17.07 45.19 -6.75
C ALA A 459 16.10 44.08 -7.23
N SER A 460 16.50 43.27 -8.21
CA SER A 460 15.69 42.13 -8.68
C SER A 460 15.64 41.04 -7.62
N GLU A 461 16.78 40.74 -7.00
CA GLU A 461 16.86 39.77 -5.90
C GLU A 461 16.14 40.29 -4.64
N LEU A 462 16.19 41.60 -4.37
CA LEU A 462 15.40 42.22 -3.30
C LEU A 462 13.90 42.07 -3.54
N SER A 463 13.42 42.28 -4.78
CA SER A 463 11.99 42.09 -5.10
C SER A 463 11.59 40.63 -4.87
N LYS A 464 12.31 39.66 -5.45
CA LYS A 464 12.04 38.22 -5.26
C LYS A 464 12.05 37.81 -3.80
N ARG A 465 13.03 38.30 -3.02
CA ARG A 465 13.12 38.01 -1.59
C ARG A 465 12.01 38.66 -0.77
N SER A 466 11.48 39.80 -1.21
CA SER A 466 10.32 40.43 -0.59
C SER A 466 9.04 39.61 -0.80
N GLU A 467 8.96 38.80 -1.86
CA GLU A 467 7.82 37.88 -2.06
C GLU A 467 7.85 36.69 -1.10
N CYS A 468 9.04 36.24 -0.67
CA CYS A 468 9.21 35.17 0.31
C CYS A 468 10.33 35.53 1.32
N PRO A 469 10.07 36.44 2.27
CA PRO A 469 11.11 36.93 3.17
C PRO A 469 11.55 35.85 4.15
N PRO A 470 12.85 35.82 4.52
CA PRO A 470 13.33 34.99 5.60
C PRO A 470 12.53 35.22 6.88
N TYR A 471 12.13 34.14 7.56
CA TYR A 471 11.36 34.24 8.79
C TYR A 471 12.21 34.86 9.92
N LYS A 472 11.71 35.94 10.53
CA LYS A 472 12.29 36.54 11.73
C LYS A 472 11.63 35.93 12.98
N ARG A 473 12.45 35.41 13.90
CA ARG A 473 11.97 34.97 15.21
C ARG A 473 11.62 36.18 16.06
N LEU A 474 10.33 36.36 16.34
CA LEU A 474 9.80 37.34 17.30
C LEU A 474 9.56 36.68 18.66
N GLY A 475 9.21 37.46 19.70
CA GLY A 475 8.97 36.92 21.05
C GLY A 475 7.95 35.76 21.08
N ILE A 476 6.88 35.88 20.30
CA ILE A 476 5.82 34.87 20.16
C ILE A 476 6.33 33.53 19.60
N TYR A 477 7.39 33.54 18.78
CA TYR A 477 8.00 32.32 18.26
C TYR A 477 8.60 31.49 19.39
N ASN A 478 9.24 32.13 20.37
CA ASN A 478 9.86 31.43 21.49
C ASN A 478 8.81 30.76 22.38
N GLU A 479 7.64 31.40 22.54
CA GLU A 479 6.49 30.81 23.24
C GLU A 479 5.93 29.61 22.48
N ALA A 480 5.70 29.76 21.16
CA ALA A 480 5.24 28.67 20.31
C ALA A 480 6.24 27.48 20.31
N PHE A 481 7.54 27.78 20.22
CA PHE A 481 8.60 26.78 20.24
C PHE A 481 8.68 26.06 21.59
N LYS A 482 8.53 26.81 22.70
CA LYS A 482 8.44 26.23 24.04
C LYS A 482 7.26 25.26 24.16
N SER A 483 6.12 25.60 23.57
CA SER A 483 4.92 24.74 23.56
C SER A 483 5.12 23.45 22.77
N VAL A 484 5.82 23.47 21.63
CA VAL A 484 6.06 22.26 20.80
C VAL A 484 7.24 21.40 21.24
N ARG A 485 8.11 21.92 22.12
CA ARG A 485 9.31 21.22 22.60
C ARG A 485 9.06 19.81 23.19
N PRO A 486 7.99 19.54 23.96
CA PRO A 486 7.72 18.20 24.49
C PRO A 486 7.59 17.09 23.41
N LEU A 487 7.33 17.45 22.15
CA LEU A 487 7.41 16.52 21.02
C LEU A 487 8.78 15.84 20.94
N LEU A 488 9.87 16.57 21.20
CA LEU A 488 11.23 16.04 21.17
C LEU A 488 11.44 14.98 22.26
N GLU A 489 10.78 15.15 23.40
CA GLU A 489 10.82 14.28 24.57
C GLU A 489 9.94 13.02 24.40
N GLY A 490 9.04 13.03 23.41
CA GLY A 490 8.24 11.86 23.04
C GLY A 490 6.75 11.99 23.31
N GLU A 491 6.31 13.20 23.69
CA GLU A 491 4.94 13.46 24.11
C GLU A 491 4.08 13.98 22.95
N THR A 492 2.78 13.79 23.09
CA THR A 492 1.81 14.43 22.21
C THR A 492 1.64 15.89 22.61
N VAL A 493 1.67 16.77 21.62
CA VAL A 493 1.49 18.21 21.78
C VAL A 493 0.42 18.71 20.84
N TRP A 494 -0.42 19.60 21.36
CA TRP A 494 -1.40 20.36 20.62
C TRP A 494 -0.95 21.81 20.55
N LEU A 495 -1.09 22.46 19.40
CA LEU A 495 -0.86 23.89 19.24
C LEU A 495 -1.80 24.46 18.18
N VAL A 496 -2.51 25.54 18.52
CA VAL A 496 -3.32 26.28 17.54
C VAL A 496 -2.85 27.72 17.45
N LEU A 497 -2.44 28.14 16.25
CA LEU A 497 -2.05 29.51 15.95
C LEU A 497 -3.25 30.29 15.41
N THR A 498 -3.66 31.35 16.09
CA THR A 498 -4.82 32.17 15.69
C THR A 498 -4.44 33.61 15.41
N GLY A 499 -5.13 34.29 14.49
CA GLY A 499 -4.81 35.69 14.15
C GLY A 499 -5.37 36.10 12.81
N SER A 500 -5.38 37.40 12.50
CA SER A 500 -5.92 37.94 11.25
C SER A 500 -5.09 37.54 10.02
N ASN A 501 -5.57 37.87 8.82
CA ASN A 501 -4.86 37.58 7.57
C ASN A 501 -3.53 38.35 7.51
N GLY A 502 -2.47 37.69 7.03
CA GLY A 502 -1.17 38.34 6.80
C GLY A 502 -0.31 38.62 8.05
N VAL A 503 -0.67 38.13 9.24
CA VAL A 503 0.14 38.28 10.47
C VAL A 503 1.29 37.25 10.61
N GLY A 504 1.36 36.25 9.73
CA GLY A 504 2.45 35.25 9.71
C GLY A 504 2.15 33.94 10.45
N LYS A 505 0.89 33.49 10.51
CA LYS A 505 0.50 32.20 11.13
C LYS A 505 1.18 31.00 10.46
N THR A 506 0.95 30.82 9.15
CA THR A 506 1.55 29.75 8.34
C THR A 506 3.08 29.83 8.36
N SER A 507 3.66 31.03 8.21
CA SER A 507 5.11 31.22 8.27
C SER A 507 5.70 30.84 9.63
N THR A 508 4.98 31.08 10.73
CA THR A 508 5.39 30.68 12.08
C THR A 508 5.32 29.15 12.24
N ALA A 509 4.24 28.52 11.75
CA ALA A 509 4.12 27.06 11.73
C ALA A 509 5.26 26.41 10.93
N ASP A 510 5.56 26.90 9.73
CA ASP A 510 6.63 26.39 8.89
C ASP A 510 8.01 26.56 9.53
N ALA A 511 8.25 27.71 10.19
CA ALA A 511 9.49 27.95 10.92
C ALA A 511 9.68 26.96 12.08
N LEU A 512 8.62 26.67 12.84
CA LEU A 512 8.64 25.67 13.92
C LEU A 512 8.93 24.26 13.37
N ILE A 513 8.24 23.87 12.29
CA ILE A 513 8.44 22.57 11.63
C ILE A 513 9.88 22.42 11.13
N LYS A 514 10.44 23.49 10.54
CA LYS A 514 11.82 23.51 10.05
C LYS A 514 12.82 23.34 11.19
N GLU A 515 12.68 24.09 12.29
CA GLU A 515 13.58 23.99 13.44
C GLU A 515 13.49 22.61 14.11
N LEU A 516 12.28 22.07 14.30
CA LEU A 516 12.08 20.71 14.82
C LEU A 516 12.77 19.66 13.95
N ARG A 517 12.65 19.77 12.61
CA ARG A 517 13.32 18.88 11.67
C ARG A 517 14.83 18.95 11.79
N GLU A 518 15.39 20.16 11.87
CA GLU A 518 16.84 20.37 12.00
C GLU A 518 17.38 19.81 13.33
N MET A 519 16.66 20.01 14.43
CA MET A 519 17.05 19.46 15.73
C MET A 519 16.98 17.93 15.75
N LEU A 520 15.89 17.34 15.25
CA LEU A 520 15.77 15.88 15.16
C LEU A 520 16.85 15.27 14.27
N LYS A 521 17.20 15.94 13.16
CA LYS A 521 18.31 15.52 12.29
C LYS A 521 19.65 15.52 13.02
N LYS A 522 19.93 16.52 13.86
CA LYS A 522 21.15 16.57 14.71
C LYS A 522 21.18 15.43 15.72
N ASP A 523 20.04 15.06 16.28
CA ASP A 523 19.89 13.96 17.24
C ASP A 523 19.81 12.57 16.58
N GLY A 524 19.92 12.49 15.25
CA GLY A 524 19.80 11.23 14.48
C GLY A 524 18.40 10.62 14.48
N ARG A 525 17.36 11.42 14.76
CA ARG A 525 15.94 11.02 14.80
C ARG A 525 15.20 11.50 13.55
N SER A 526 14.19 10.75 13.14
CA SER A 526 13.36 11.05 11.96
C SER A 526 12.06 11.79 12.34
N MET A 527 11.62 12.67 11.45
CA MET A 527 10.35 13.39 11.56
C MET A 527 9.47 13.09 10.34
N VAL A 528 8.21 12.74 10.57
CA VAL A 528 7.19 12.56 9.52
C VAL A 528 6.26 13.77 9.54
N LEU A 529 6.14 14.47 8.42
CA LEU A 529 5.24 15.60 8.26
C LEU A 529 4.02 15.19 7.43
N LEU A 530 2.84 15.36 8.00
CA LEU A 530 1.53 15.23 7.35
C LEU A 530 0.95 16.65 7.26
N GLN A 531 0.98 17.27 6.08
CA GLN A 531 0.62 18.68 5.90
C GLN A 531 -0.56 18.85 4.94
N GLY A 532 -1.67 19.34 5.46
CA GLY A 532 -2.91 19.62 4.72
C GLY A 532 -3.37 21.07 4.85
N GLU A 533 -4.28 21.47 3.98
CA GLU A 533 -4.89 22.80 3.95
C GLU A 533 -6.39 22.68 3.66
N CYS A 534 -7.21 23.36 4.47
CA CYS A 534 -8.65 23.38 4.30
C CYS A 534 -9.05 24.27 3.10
N PRO A 535 -9.71 23.72 2.06
CA PRO A 535 -10.14 24.53 0.93
C PRO A 535 -11.25 25.52 1.32
N GLU A 536 -11.26 26.69 0.70
CA GLU A 536 -12.38 27.63 0.82
C GLU A 536 -13.68 27.02 0.26
N LYS A 537 -14.83 27.34 0.89
CA LYS A 537 -16.16 26.77 0.58
C LYS A 537 -16.63 26.89 -0.89
N ILE A 538 -16.08 27.84 -1.64
CA ILE A 538 -16.46 28.10 -3.05
C ILE A 538 -15.74 27.14 -4.01
N SER A 539 -14.51 26.73 -3.72
CA SER A 539 -13.63 26.00 -4.64
C SER A 539 -13.71 24.48 -4.54
N SER A 540 -13.89 23.91 -3.33
CA SER A 540 -14.01 22.45 -3.18
C SER A 540 -14.51 22.10 -1.77
N VAL A 541 -15.45 21.15 -1.65
CA VAL A 541 -15.91 20.59 -0.35
C VAL A 541 -15.92 19.08 -0.44
N LYS A 542 -14.76 18.52 -0.78
CA LYS A 542 -14.53 17.08 -0.67
C LYS A 542 -14.44 16.72 0.83
N PRO A 543 -15.21 15.75 1.34
CA PRO A 543 -15.02 15.23 2.69
C PRO A 543 -13.56 14.88 2.94
N TYR A 544 -13.05 15.20 4.13
CA TYR A 544 -11.69 14.88 4.52
C TYR A 544 -10.58 15.51 3.66
N ALA A 545 -10.86 16.57 2.89
CA ALA A 545 -9.90 17.28 2.04
C ALA A 545 -8.55 17.60 2.70
N PRO A 546 -8.47 18.18 3.92
CA PRO A 546 -7.18 18.46 4.56
C PRO A 546 -6.37 17.19 4.83
N PHE A 547 -7.02 16.09 5.21
CA PHE A 547 -6.36 14.82 5.52
C PHE A 547 -5.92 14.08 4.25
N THR A 548 -6.75 14.07 3.22
CA THR A 548 -6.39 13.51 1.91
C THR A 548 -5.20 14.25 1.31
N LYS A 549 -5.17 15.58 1.36
CA LYS A 549 -4.00 16.39 0.96
C LYS A 549 -2.75 16.08 1.79
N ALA A 550 -2.89 15.97 3.11
CA ALA A 550 -1.79 15.65 4.00
C ALA A 550 -1.13 14.30 3.68
N LEU A 551 -1.95 13.29 3.36
CA LEU A 551 -1.51 11.98 2.95
C LEU A 551 -0.92 12.01 1.53
N ALA A 552 -1.61 12.63 0.58
CA ALA A 552 -1.14 12.76 -0.80
C ALA A 552 0.24 13.40 -0.86
N ARG A 553 0.45 14.51 -0.14
CA ARG A 553 1.75 15.18 -0.04
C ARG A 553 2.82 14.31 0.60
N HIS A 554 2.48 13.53 1.62
CA HIS A 554 3.41 12.58 2.24
C HIS A 554 3.86 11.47 1.27
N PHE A 555 2.93 10.97 0.44
CA PHE A 555 3.19 9.92 -0.53
C PHE A 555 3.67 10.44 -1.91
N GLY A 556 3.73 11.76 -2.11
CA GLY A 556 4.09 12.37 -3.40
C GLY A 556 3.04 12.17 -4.49
N ILE A 557 1.77 12.01 -4.11
CA ILE A 557 0.63 11.82 -5.03
C ILE A 557 0.17 13.19 -5.53
N ASN A 558 0.12 13.37 -6.85
CA ASN A 558 -0.41 14.59 -7.45
C ASN A 558 -1.94 14.50 -7.66
N MET A 559 -2.69 15.10 -6.73
CA MET A 559 -4.17 15.12 -6.68
C MET A 559 -4.85 15.85 -7.85
N LEU A 560 -4.09 16.58 -8.68
CA LEU A 560 -4.60 17.29 -9.86
C LEU A 560 -4.34 16.51 -11.17
N SER A 561 -3.60 15.39 -11.11
CA SER A 561 -3.33 14.53 -12.28
C SER A 561 -4.57 13.74 -12.72
N PRO A 562 -4.63 13.23 -13.96
CA PRO A 562 -5.60 12.21 -14.35
C PRO A 562 -5.51 10.95 -13.45
N LYS A 563 -6.67 10.33 -13.19
CA LYS A 563 -6.83 9.22 -12.23
C LYS A 563 -5.97 8.00 -12.51
N GLU A 564 -5.62 7.70 -13.75
CA GLU A 564 -4.72 6.60 -14.09
C GLU A 564 -3.32 6.81 -13.50
N GLY A 565 -2.79 8.05 -13.60
CA GLY A 565 -1.54 8.43 -12.95
C GLY A 565 -1.64 8.51 -11.43
N GLN A 566 -2.79 8.93 -10.89
CA GLN A 566 -3.03 8.90 -9.43
C GLN A 566 -3.11 7.47 -8.89
N LEU A 567 -3.84 6.58 -9.57
CA LEU A 567 -4.00 5.17 -9.17
C LEU A 567 -2.68 4.40 -9.30
N GLU A 568 -1.84 4.68 -10.29
CA GLU A 568 -0.50 4.09 -10.36
C GLU A 568 0.42 4.61 -9.25
N GLN A 569 0.36 5.90 -8.90
CA GLN A 569 1.09 6.48 -7.77
C GLN A 569 0.60 5.94 -6.42
N ILE A 570 -0.72 5.79 -6.28
CA ILE A 570 -1.37 5.19 -5.11
C ILE A 570 -1.00 3.70 -5.03
N ASN A 571 -1.17 2.92 -6.10
CA ASN A 571 -0.86 1.49 -6.11
C ASN A 571 0.64 1.22 -5.90
N SER A 572 1.54 1.99 -6.52
CA SER A 572 2.99 1.87 -6.30
C SER A 572 3.44 2.32 -4.89
N ALA A 573 2.72 3.24 -4.26
CA ALA A 573 2.90 3.59 -2.83
C ALA A 573 2.30 2.53 -1.88
N LEU A 574 1.31 1.75 -2.35
CA LEU A 574 0.53 0.80 -1.57
C LEU A 574 0.89 -0.68 -1.78
N GLU A 575 1.71 -1.03 -2.78
CA GLU A 575 2.03 -2.39 -3.26
C GLU A 575 2.79 -3.32 -2.29
N GLY A 576 2.77 -3.01 -0.99
CA GLY A 576 3.26 -3.89 0.08
C GLY A 576 2.34 -4.00 1.30
N ILE A 577 1.11 -3.46 1.26
CA ILE A 577 0.24 -3.36 2.44
C ILE A 577 -1.19 -3.80 2.08
N VAL A 578 -1.48 -5.08 2.29
CA VAL A 578 -2.79 -5.74 2.03
C VAL A 578 -3.96 -5.18 2.87
N SER A 579 -3.74 -4.19 3.74
CA SER A 579 -4.74 -3.69 4.71
C SER A 579 -5.26 -2.26 4.47
N MET A 580 -5.18 -1.72 3.26
CA MET A 580 -5.55 -0.32 2.97
C MET A 580 -6.82 -0.12 2.12
N VAL A 581 -7.73 -1.11 2.08
CA VAL A 581 -9.05 -0.97 1.41
C VAL A 581 -9.82 0.28 1.89
N PRO A 582 -9.83 0.66 3.20
CA PRO A 582 -10.48 1.90 3.65
C PRO A 582 -9.73 3.20 3.28
N PHE A 583 -8.44 3.10 2.93
CA PHE A 583 -7.59 4.25 2.54
C PHE A 583 -7.73 4.58 1.04
N ALA A 584 -7.92 3.56 0.19
CA ALA A 584 -8.09 3.74 -1.24
C ALA A 584 -9.43 4.41 -1.59
N SER A 585 -10.50 4.09 -0.85
CA SER A 585 -11.80 4.77 -0.96
C SER A 585 -11.77 6.22 -0.48
N PHE A 586 -10.86 6.55 0.46
CA PHE A 586 -10.67 7.91 0.99
C PHE A 586 -9.88 8.82 0.04
N ILE A 587 -8.93 8.26 -0.71
CA ILE A 587 -8.09 9.02 -1.65
C ILE A 587 -8.77 9.11 -3.03
N SER A 588 -9.46 8.07 -3.47
CA SER A 588 -10.14 8.01 -4.77
C SER A 588 -11.63 7.64 -4.60
N SER A 589 -12.54 8.56 -4.95
CA SER A 589 -14.01 8.37 -4.95
C SER A 589 -14.52 7.34 -5.98
N SER A 590 -13.62 6.50 -6.51
CA SER A 590 -13.86 5.81 -7.76
C SER A 590 -13.28 4.41 -7.76
N THR A 591 -13.57 3.72 -6.67
CA THR A 591 -14.00 2.36 -6.82
C THR A 591 -15.30 2.35 -7.64
N THR A 592 -15.30 1.55 -8.70
CA THR A 592 -16.48 1.17 -9.50
C THR A 592 -17.73 1.01 -8.61
N GLU A 593 -18.94 1.07 -9.20
CA GLU A 593 -20.26 0.73 -8.60
C GLU A 593 -20.35 -0.63 -7.84
N ARG A 594 -19.21 -1.30 -7.63
CA ARG A 594 -18.96 -2.61 -7.07
C ARG A 594 -18.02 -2.62 -5.84
N SER A 595 -17.69 -1.48 -5.21
CA SER A 595 -17.16 -1.55 -3.83
C SER A 595 -18.26 -1.20 -2.84
N ILE A 596 -18.52 -2.07 -1.87
CA ILE A 596 -19.31 -1.68 -0.72
C ILE A 596 -18.50 -0.63 0.06
N PRO A 597 -19.09 0.52 0.45
CA PRO A 597 -18.42 1.47 1.34
C PRO A 597 -17.96 0.78 2.63
N ALA A 598 -16.96 1.33 3.33
CA ALA A 598 -16.55 0.83 4.65
C ALA A 598 -17.77 0.61 5.56
N SER A 599 -17.85 -0.46 6.33
CA SER A 599 -19.07 -0.79 7.09
C SER A 599 -19.50 0.28 8.11
N SER A 600 -18.56 1.15 8.53
CA SER A 600 -18.82 2.33 9.34
C SER A 600 -17.71 3.39 9.19
N LYS A 601 -18.06 4.65 9.51
CA LYS A 601 -17.11 5.77 9.65
C LYS A 601 -16.02 5.50 10.71
N MET A 602 -16.37 4.78 11.78
CA MET A 602 -15.44 4.46 12.88
C MET A 602 -14.30 3.55 12.45
N GLU A 603 -14.56 2.62 11.52
CA GLU A 603 -13.53 1.73 11.00
C GLU A 603 -12.40 2.50 10.31
N ILE A 604 -12.75 3.52 9.52
CA ILE A 604 -11.81 4.43 8.88
C ILE A 604 -11.02 5.20 9.95
N PHE A 605 -11.71 5.76 10.94
CA PHE A 605 -11.10 6.58 11.98
C PHE A 605 -10.10 5.78 12.83
N ILE A 606 -10.47 4.57 13.24
CA ILE A 606 -9.63 3.65 14.01
C ILE A 606 -8.41 3.22 13.19
N SER A 607 -8.58 2.96 11.90
CA SER A 607 -7.47 2.65 10.99
C SER A 607 -6.45 3.80 10.93
N ILE A 608 -6.91 5.05 10.81
CA ILE A 608 -6.06 6.25 10.79
C ILE A 608 -5.32 6.40 12.14
N VAL A 609 -6.04 6.31 13.26
CA VAL A 609 -5.44 6.38 14.61
C VAL A 609 -4.35 5.32 14.79
N ASN A 610 -4.65 4.05 14.49
CA ASN A 610 -3.70 2.95 14.64
C ASN A 610 -2.46 3.15 13.76
N ARG A 611 -2.64 3.74 12.58
CA ARG A 611 -1.52 4.07 11.70
C ARG A 611 -0.67 5.20 12.26
N ILE A 612 -1.28 6.27 12.78
CA ILE A 612 -0.55 7.38 13.42
C ILE A 612 0.19 6.87 14.66
N LYS A 613 -0.43 6.02 15.50
CA LYS A 613 0.23 5.35 16.63
C LYS A 613 1.47 4.57 16.17
N LYS A 614 1.34 3.76 15.11
CA LYS A 614 2.46 2.98 14.54
C LYS A 614 3.56 3.86 13.94
N LEU A 615 3.21 4.99 13.32
CA LEU A 615 4.19 5.96 12.81
C LEU A 615 4.93 6.66 13.96
N ALA A 616 4.20 7.04 15.01
CA ALA A 616 4.72 7.69 16.20
C ALA A 616 5.63 6.77 17.05
N GLN A 617 5.51 5.45 16.94
CA GLN A 617 6.45 4.52 17.60
C GLN A 617 7.91 4.68 17.12
N LYS A 618 8.10 5.06 15.86
CA LYS A 618 9.45 5.13 15.24
C LYS A 618 9.89 6.55 14.91
N ASN A 619 8.95 7.47 14.76
CA ASN A 619 9.21 8.83 14.27
C ASN A 619 8.54 9.86 15.16
N ARG A 620 9.01 11.11 15.10
CA ARG A 620 8.20 12.25 15.56
C ARG A 620 7.23 12.63 14.44
N VAL A 621 5.93 12.56 14.71
CA VAL A 621 4.89 12.86 13.72
C VAL A 621 4.41 14.29 13.92
N VAL A 622 4.29 15.05 12.83
CA VAL A 622 3.67 16.38 12.83
C VAL A 622 2.48 16.34 11.88
N LEU A 623 1.28 16.51 12.41
CA LEU A 623 0.06 16.77 11.65
C LEU A 623 -0.17 18.28 11.63
N PHE A 624 0.08 18.90 10.48
CA PHE A 624 -0.14 20.33 10.27
C PHE A 624 -1.35 20.53 9.37
N ILE A 625 -2.39 21.22 9.86
CA ILE A 625 -3.56 21.60 9.06
C ILE A 625 -3.73 23.12 9.08
N ASP A 626 -3.61 23.73 7.90
CA ASP A 626 -3.79 25.16 7.72
C ASP A 626 -5.29 25.52 7.52
N ASP A 627 -5.66 26.70 7.99
CA ASP A 627 -6.97 27.34 7.80
C ASP A 627 -8.19 26.52 8.26
N VAL A 628 -8.14 25.96 9.47
CA VAL A 628 -9.18 25.04 10.01
C VAL A 628 -10.57 25.68 10.18
N HIS A 629 -10.68 26.99 10.08
CA HIS A 629 -11.97 27.70 10.08
C HIS A 629 -12.81 27.40 8.83
N TRP A 630 -12.21 26.86 7.76
CA TRP A 630 -12.91 26.35 6.58
C TRP A 630 -13.08 24.82 6.57
N MET A 631 -12.68 24.13 7.65
CA MET A 631 -12.75 22.67 7.72
C MET A 631 -14.18 22.15 7.58
N ASP A 632 -14.36 21.12 6.75
CA ASP A 632 -15.65 20.43 6.60
C ASP A 632 -15.96 19.55 7.82
N GLU A 633 -17.22 19.21 8.01
CA GLU A 633 -17.68 18.46 9.19
C GLU A 633 -17.04 17.07 9.30
N ALA A 634 -16.91 16.34 8.19
CA ALA A 634 -16.33 15.01 8.21
C ALA A 634 -14.85 15.07 8.65
N SER A 635 -14.09 16.06 8.14
CA SER A 635 -12.76 16.40 8.64
C SER A 635 -12.75 16.79 10.12
N CYS A 636 -13.74 17.57 10.58
CA CYS A 636 -13.86 17.95 11.99
C CYS A 636 -14.06 16.73 12.88
N ASP A 637 -14.90 15.77 12.46
CA ASP A 637 -15.15 14.54 13.22
C ASP A 637 -13.90 13.66 13.28
N LEU A 638 -13.14 13.54 12.19
CA LEU A 638 -11.86 12.84 12.19
C LEU A 638 -10.85 13.54 13.10
N LEU A 639 -10.73 14.87 13.00
CA LEU A 639 -9.84 15.64 13.88
C LEU A 639 -10.26 15.47 15.34
N SER A 640 -11.55 15.54 15.63
CA SER A 640 -12.15 15.31 16.94
C SER A 640 -11.75 13.94 17.48
N PHE A 641 -11.91 12.89 16.68
CA PHE A 641 -11.52 11.53 17.03
C PHE A 641 -10.01 11.37 17.25
N LEU A 642 -9.18 12.07 16.47
CA LEU A 642 -7.73 12.12 16.68
C LEU A 642 -7.38 12.82 18.00
N LEU A 643 -8.02 13.94 18.32
CA LEU A 643 -7.81 14.62 19.60
C LEU A 643 -8.20 13.71 20.77
N ASP A 644 -9.31 12.97 20.68
CA ASP A 644 -9.73 12.02 21.72
C ASP A 644 -8.72 10.87 21.92
N ASN A 645 -8.09 10.40 20.84
CA ASN A 645 -7.11 9.31 20.89
C ASN A 645 -5.68 9.74 21.21
N PHE A 646 -5.36 11.03 21.08
CA PHE A 646 -4.04 11.60 21.30
C PHE A 646 -4.12 12.84 22.19
N PRO A 647 -4.51 12.71 23.47
CA PRO A 647 -4.54 13.84 24.40
C PRO A 647 -3.11 14.38 24.65
N PRO A 648 -2.96 15.68 24.99
CA PRO A 648 -1.66 16.28 25.32
C PRO A 648 -0.95 15.52 26.45
N GLY A 649 0.36 15.32 26.33
CA GLY A 649 1.16 14.57 27.31
C GLY A 649 1.09 13.04 27.18
N SER A 650 0.28 12.50 26.26
CA SER A 650 0.31 11.06 25.98
C SER A 650 1.66 10.64 25.37
N ARG A 651 2.08 9.38 25.59
CA ARG A 651 3.39 8.83 25.14
C ARG A 651 3.43 8.48 23.65
N TYR A 652 2.81 9.31 22.82
CA TYR A 652 2.95 9.25 21.37
C TYR A 652 3.59 10.56 20.92
N PRO A 653 4.76 10.54 20.26
CA PRO A 653 5.38 11.75 19.75
C PRO A 653 4.63 12.31 18.54
N LEU A 654 3.56 13.06 18.80
CA LEU A 654 2.67 13.63 17.81
C LEU A 654 2.46 15.11 18.10
N LEU A 655 2.74 15.98 17.13
CA LEU A 655 2.34 17.37 17.17
C LEU A 655 1.13 17.56 16.27
N ILE A 656 0.01 17.99 16.85
CA ILE A 656 -1.16 18.48 16.11
C ILE A 656 -1.08 20.01 16.09
N LEU A 657 -0.71 20.55 14.93
CA LEU A 657 -0.53 21.98 14.69
C LEU A 657 -1.64 22.48 13.76
N LEU A 658 -2.42 23.46 14.22
CA LEU A 658 -3.53 24.03 13.45
C LEU A 658 -3.34 25.55 13.31
N THR A 659 -3.84 26.14 12.21
CA THR A 659 -4.04 27.60 12.12
C THR A 659 -5.50 27.98 11.92
N SER A 660 -5.93 29.13 12.43
CA SER A 660 -7.30 29.64 12.26
C SER A 660 -7.38 31.18 12.25
N LEU A 661 -8.38 31.73 11.55
CA LEU A 661 -8.73 33.16 11.63
C LEU A 661 -9.57 33.49 12.87
N THR A 662 -10.47 32.58 13.25
CA THR A 662 -11.46 32.82 14.30
C THR A 662 -11.39 31.75 15.39
N CYS A 663 -12.05 32.05 16.51
CA CYS A 663 -12.24 31.13 17.62
C CYS A 663 -13.65 30.56 17.51
N GLY A 664 -13.75 29.27 17.19
CA GLY A 664 -15.02 28.56 17.10
C GLY A 664 -14.85 27.15 16.58
N GLY A 665 -15.89 26.31 16.77
CA GLY A 665 -15.89 24.92 16.32
C GLY A 665 -14.81 24.07 17.01
N ILE A 666 -14.09 23.26 16.22
CA ILE A 666 -13.06 22.33 16.74
C ILE A 666 -11.92 23.03 17.48
N VAL A 667 -11.63 24.31 17.15
CA VAL A 667 -10.59 25.12 17.80
C VAL A 667 -10.89 25.35 19.29
N GLU A 668 -12.17 25.37 19.69
CA GLU A 668 -12.55 25.55 21.09
C GLU A 668 -12.11 24.39 21.98
N ARG A 669 -11.98 23.18 21.40
CA ARG A 669 -11.44 22.00 22.11
C ARG A 669 -9.96 22.16 22.48
N MET A 670 -9.23 23.04 21.80
CA MET A 670 -7.80 23.31 22.00
C MET A 670 -7.54 24.71 22.56
N LYS A 671 -8.54 25.32 23.23
CA LYS A 671 -8.47 26.72 23.72
C LYS A 671 -7.30 26.99 24.64
N GLU A 672 -6.86 25.99 25.42
CA GLU A 672 -5.74 26.11 26.37
C GLU A 672 -4.38 26.04 25.67
N GLN A 673 -4.33 25.47 24.47
CA GLN A 673 -3.13 25.33 23.64
C GLN A 673 -3.12 26.33 22.48
N ARG A 674 -3.95 27.37 22.59
CA ARG A 674 -4.09 28.43 21.62
C ARG A 674 -3.06 29.52 21.84
N LEU A 675 -2.41 29.94 20.76
CA LEU A 675 -1.48 31.06 20.73
C LEU A 675 -1.98 32.12 19.73
N PRO A 676 -2.40 33.31 20.19
CA PRO A 676 -2.74 34.41 19.30
C PRO A 676 -1.45 35.03 18.72
N ILE A 677 -1.40 35.16 17.40
CA ILE A 677 -0.37 35.90 16.67
C ILE A 677 -0.97 37.25 16.29
N GLU A 678 -0.43 38.29 16.90
CA GLU A 678 -0.79 39.68 16.61
C GLU A 678 0.12 40.26 15.54
N LEU A 679 -0.32 41.35 14.91
CA LEU A 679 0.52 42.09 13.99
C LEU A 679 1.74 42.66 14.76
N PRO A 680 2.97 42.50 14.27
CA PRO A 680 4.14 43.06 14.92
C PRO A 680 4.02 44.58 15.07
N ASP A 681 4.57 45.14 16.15
CA ASP A 681 4.60 46.59 16.33
C ASP A 681 5.47 47.27 15.26
N LYS A 682 5.37 48.60 15.13
CA LYS A 682 6.12 49.34 14.10
C LYS A 682 7.64 49.11 14.18
N GLN A 683 8.20 49.00 15.38
CA GLN A 683 9.64 48.79 15.55
C GLN A 683 10.03 47.38 15.09
N GLN A 684 9.24 46.37 15.43
CA GLN A 684 9.43 45.00 14.95
C GLN A 684 9.27 44.89 13.43
N GLN A 685 8.32 45.63 12.83
CA GLN A 685 8.18 45.70 11.37
C GLN A 685 9.45 46.27 10.71
N ILE A 686 9.99 47.37 11.24
CA ILE A 686 11.25 47.96 10.76
C ILE A 686 12.39 46.95 10.89
N ASP A 687 12.52 46.31 12.05
CA ASP A 687 13.57 45.31 12.29
C ASP A 687 13.48 44.12 11.32
N ILE A 688 12.25 43.70 10.96
CA ILE A 688 12.03 42.67 9.93
C ILE A 688 12.53 43.17 8.57
N LEU A 689 12.15 44.38 8.14
CA LEU A 689 12.61 44.91 6.84
C LEU A 689 14.14 45.05 6.78
N VAL A 690 14.75 45.50 7.86
CA VAL A 690 16.21 45.67 7.95
C VAL A 690 16.91 44.30 7.95
N SER A 691 16.51 43.39 8.83
CA SER A 691 17.23 42.13 9.00
C SER A 691 16.87 41.04 7.99
N CYS A 692 15.65 41.03 7.47
CA CYS A 692 15.20 40.01 6.50
C CYS A 692 15.38 40.46 5.05
N LEU A 693 15.20 41.75 4.74
CA LEU A 693 15.33 42.28 3.36
C LEU A 693 16.61 43.09 3.14
N GLY A 694 17.35 43.43 4.19
CA GLY A 694 18.60 44.18 4.05
C GLY A 694 18.39 45.66 3.72
N LEU A 695 17.27 46.25 4.14
CA LEU A 695 17.03 47.70 3.98
C LEU A 695 17.83 48.50 5.02
N LYS A 696 18.26 49.71 4.68
CA LYS A 696 18.75 50.67 5.69
C LYS A 696 17.61 51.10 6.60
N ASN A 697 17.93 51.38 7.87
CA ASN A 697 16.96 51.82 8.89
C ASN A 697 16.09 52.99 8.40
N GLU A 698 16.68 54.00 7.76
CA GLU A 698 15.94 55.17 7.24
C GLU A 698 14.86 54.79 6.20
N VAL A 699 15.19 53.88 5.28
CA VAL A 699 14.25 53.37 4.26
C VAL A 699 13.15 52.57 4.95
N ALA A 700 13.51 51.66 5.85
CA ALA A 700 12.56 50.82 6.57
C ALA A 700 11.59 51.64 7.44
N HIS A 701 12.08 52.70 8.11
CA HIS A 701 11.26 53.65 8.84
C HIS A 701 10.27 54.37 7.92
N THR A 702 10.76 54.93 6.81
CA THR A 702 9.93 55.68 5.86
C THR A 702 8.85 54.80 5.24
N VAL A 703 9.19 53.56 4.84
CA VAL A 703 8.23 52.58 4.30
C VAL A 703 7.20 52.20 5.35
N THR A 704 7.61 51.87 6.57
CA THR A 704 6.69 51.46 7.65
C THR A 704 5.78 52.60 8.12
N GLU A 705 6.24 53.85 8.06
CA GLU A 705 5.44 55.01 8.45
C GLU A 705 4.38 55.37 7.40
N LYS A 706 4.76 55.34 6.13
CA LYS A 706 3.89 55.75 5.01
C LYS A 706 2.99 54.62 4.49
N VAL A 707 3.39 53.35 4.65
CA VAL A 707 2.53 52.19 4.41
C VAL A 707 1.63 52.01 5.62
N ALA A 708 0.43 52.60 5.57
CA ALA A 708 -0.54 52.43 6.63
C ALA A 708 -1.02 50.97 6.69
N ILE A 709 -0.70 50.28 7.78
CA ILE A 709 -1.32 49.00 8.17
C ILE A 709 -2.20 49.34 9.38
N THR A 710 -3.36 49.94 9.13
CA THR A 710 -4.22 50.50 10.20
C THR A 710 -5.46 49.66 10.48
N SER A 711 -5.67 48.54 9.78
CA SER A 711 -6.82 47.65 10.02
C SER A 711 -6.52 46.19 9.68
N ASN A 712 -7.35 45.29 10.23
CA ASN A 712 -7.32 43.83 10.01
C ASN A 712 -7.53 43.41 8.54
N ASP A 713 -7.94 44.34 7.66
CA ASP A 713 -8.37 44.06 6.28
C ASP A 713 -7.37 44.51 5.20
N GLN A 714 -6.15 44.94 5.57
CA GLN A 714 -5.16 45.50 4.63
C GLN A 714 -3.98 44.56 4.29
N GLY A 715 -4.10 43.26 4.59
CA GLY A 715 -3.08 42.25 4.22
C GLY A 715 -1.86 42.16 5.13
N GLY A 716 -1.80 42.91 6.24
CA GLY A 716 -0.77 42.77 7.28
C GLY A 716 0.67 42.93 6.77
N LEU A 717 1.59 42.07 7.23
CA LEU A 717 3.00 42.12 6.82
C LEU A 717 3.20 41.86 5.32
N PHE A 718 2.28 41.12 4.70
CA PHE A 718 2.35 40.84 3.26
C PHE A 718 2.28 42.12 2.43
N TRP A 719 1.48 43.11 2.86
CA TRP A 719 1.43 44.41 2.18
C TRP A 719 2.76 45.17 2.32
N LEU A 720 3.35 45.16 3.52
CA LEU A 720 4.64 45.80 3.76
C LEU A 720 5.73 45.24 2.84
N PHE A 721 5.78 43.92 2.67
CA PHE A 721 6.75 43.30 1.77
C PHE A 721 6.47 43.60 0.30
N ARG A 722 5.20 43.63 -0.12
CA ARG A 722 4.83 43.99 -1.49
C ARG A 722 5.17 45.45 -1.82
N ALA A 723 5.04 46.35 -0.86
CA ALA A 723 5.47 47.75 -1.02
C ALA A 723 6.98 47.84 -1.28
N VAL A 724 7.80 47.08 -0.54
CA VAL A 724 9.25 47.02 -0.77
C VAL A 724 9.59 46.40 -2.13
N ALA A 725 8.92 45.31 -2.52
CA ALA A 725 9.07 44.70 -3.83
C ALA A 725 8.80 45.71 -4.96
N SER A 726 7.70 46.46 -4.85
CA SER A 726 7.33 47.48 -5.84
C SER A 726 8.35 48.63 -5.91
N LEU A 727 8.90 49.07 -4.79
CA LEU A 727 9.94 50.11 -4.76
C LEU A 727 11.25 49.63 -5.42
N ALA A 728 11.62 48.36 -5.20
CA ALA A 728 12.78 47.73 -5.83
C ALA A 728 12.59 47.58 -7.35
N GLU A 729 11.43 47.09 -7.81
CA GLU A 729 11.10 46.92 -9.23
C GLU A 729 11.12 48.24 -10.02
N LYS A 730 10.57 49.31 -9.42
CA LYS A 730 10.58 50.66 -10.03
C LYS A 730 11.96 51.33 -9.97
N GLY A 731 12.95 50.70 -9.32
CA GLY A 731 14.31 51.18 -9.20
C GLY A 731 14.46 52.38 -8.27
N TYR A 732 13.60 52.52 -7.26
CA TYR A 732 13.72 53.55 -6.21
C TYR A 732 14.67 53.14 -5.08
N LEU A 733 15.07 51.86 -5.02
CA LEU A 733 16.01 51.33 -4.06
C LEU A 733 17.31 50.90 -4.76
N GLU A 734 18.45 51.32 -4.22
CA GLU A 734 19.77 50.94 -4.72
C GLU A 734 20.59 50.23 -3.65
N ARG A 735 21.47 49.32 -4.11
CA ARG A 735 22.31 48.54 -3.21
C ARG A 735 23.52 49.37 -2.77
N THR A 736 23.70 49.50 -1.46
CA THR A 736 24.93 50.04 -0.85
C THR A 736 25.65 48.95 -0.04
N GLU A 737 26.85 49.24 0.48
CA GLU A 737 27.63 48.29 1.30
C GLU A 737 26.88 47.84 2.56
N ASP A 738 26.09 48.74 3.16
CA ASP A 738 25.38 48.51 4.44
C ASP A 738 23.88 48.18 4.27
N GLY A 739 23.40 47.97 3.03
CA GLY A 739 22.00 47.63 2.73
C GLY A 739 21.40 48.46 1.59
N PHE A 740 20.10 48.31 1.35
CA PHE A 740 19.39 49.09 0.33
C PHE A 740 19.02 50.47 0.85
N ALA A 741 19.45 51.49 0.11
CA ALA A 741 19.15 52.90 0.35
C ALA A 741 18.20 53.44 -0.73
N TRP A 742 17.69 54.66 -0.53
CA TRP A 742 17.00 55.38 -1.59
C TRP A 742 17.96 55.69 -2.74
N SER A 743 17.54 55.39 -3.97
CA SER A 743 18.27 55.79 -5.19
C SER A 743 18.09 57.28 -5.49
N ASP A 744 18.94 57.83 -6.35
CA ASP A 744 18.83 59.21 -6.87
C ASP A 744 17.48 59.50 -7.57
N LYS A 745 16.72 58.47 -7.97
CA LYS A 745 15.36 58.63 -8.55
C LYS A 745 14.30 58.99 -7.51
N TYR A 746 14.58 58.81 -6.23
CA TYR A 746 13.65 59.16 -5.16
C TYR A 746 13.90 60.61 -4.74
N GLU A 747 13.05 61.52 -5.23
CA GLU A 747 13.17 62.97 -4.97
C GLU A 747 12.75 63.40 -3.56
N GLY A 748 12.53 62.45 -2.64
CA GLY A 748 12.26 62.75 -1.23
C GLY A 748 10.90 63.39 -0.94
N ASP A 749 9.96 63.37 -1.88
CA ASP A 749 8.66 64.01 -1.72
C ASP A 749 7.80 63.32 -0.64
N ASN A 750 6.81 64.03 -0.10
CA ASN A 750 5.98 63.54 1.01
C ASN A 750 5.19 62.26 0.68
N ASN A 751 5.08 61.87 -0.59
CA ASN A 751 4.38 60.66 -1.04
C ASN A 751 5.34 59.59 -1.59
N LEU A 752 5.28 58.37 -1.05
CA LEU A 752 5.94 57.22 -1.70
C LEU A 752 5.21 56.88 -3.02
N PRO A 753 5.94 56.48 -4.07
CA PRO A 753 5.37 56.06 -5.37
C PRO A 753 4.79 54.64 -5.33
N ILE A 754 4.08 54.34 -4.24
CA ILE A 754 3.34 53.09 -3.99
C ILE A 754 1.87 53.44 -3.75
N PRO A 755 0.92 52.60 -4.16
CA PRO A 755 -0.49 52.78 -3.82
C PRO A 755 -0.69 52.91 -2.31
N ILE A 756 -1.67 53.72 -1.90
CA ILE A 756 -1.93 54.05 -0.47
C ILE A 756 -2.39 52.81 0.32
N ASP A 757 -3.03 51.84 -0.35
CA ASP A 757 -3.42 50.55 0.21
C ASP A 757 -3.25 49.39 -0.79
N PHE A 758 -3.27 48.17 -0.24
CA PHE A 758 -3.10 46.94 -1.02
C PHE A 758 -4.19 46.75 -2.08
N ILE A 759 -5.41 47.19 -1.80
CA ILE A 759 -6.56 47.03 -2.70
C ILE A 759 -6.38 47.89 -3.95
N ALA A 760 -6.00 49.16 -3.78
CA ALA A 760 -5.69 50.08 -4.86
C ALA A 760 -4.51 49.57 -5.70
N ALA A 761 -3.53 48.89 -5.09
CA ALA A 761 -2.43 48.25 -5.82
C ALA A 761 -2.93 47.10 -6.71
N ILE A 762 -3.82 46.25 -6.20
CA ILE A 762 -4.45 45.19 -7.00
C ILE A 762 -5.29 45.80 -8.12
N GLU A 763 -6.04 46.89 -7.86
CA GLU A 763 -6.80 47.59 -8.90
C GLU A 763 -5.91 48.17 -10.00
N GLU A 764 -4.78 48.78 -9.64
CA GLU A 764 -3.78 49.25 -10.59
C GLU A 764 -3.24 48.09 -11.44
N GLN A 765 -2.88 46.95 -10.82
CA GLN A 765 -2.43 45.77 -11.57
C GLN A 765 -3.52 45.22 -12.51
N LEU A 766 -4.77 45.13 -12.03
CA LEU A 766 -5.90 44.69 -12.85
C LEU A 766 -6.16 45.65 -14.03
N SER A 767 -5.88 46.95 -13.88
CA SER A 767 -6.02 47.93 -14.95
C SER A 767 -5.03 47.71 -16.11
N LYS A 768 -3.82 47.22 -15.82
CA LYS A 768 -2.79 46.89 -16.84
C LYS A 768 -3.23 45.79 -17.77
N VAL A 769 -4.02 44.84 -17.25
CA VAL A 769 -4.56 43.68 -18.00
C VAL A 769 -6.06 43.82 -18.25
N SER A 770 -6.54 45.04 -18.44
CA SER A 770 -7.96 45.33 -18.71
C SER A 770 -8.56 44.47 -19.84
N ASN A 771 -7.77 44.18 -20.88
CA ASN A 771 -8.16 43.29 -21.99
C ASN A 771 -8.26 41.81 -21.62
N HIS A 772 -7.64 41.37 -20.51
CA HIS A 772 -7.59 39.98 -20.06
C HIS A 772 -8.31 39.73 -18.72
N LEU A 773 -9.03 40.73 -18.18
CA LEU A 773 -9.79 40.60 -16.92
C LEU A 773 -10.77 39.43 -16.92
N TYR A 774 -11.29 39.05 -18.08
CA TYR A 774 -12.21 37.92 -18.23
C TYR A 774 -11.54 36.57 -17.91
N ILE A 775 -10.24 36.44 -18.13
CA ILE A 775 -9.42 35.26 -17.80
C ILE A 775 -9.25 35.16 -16.29
N ILE A 776 -8.79 36.25 -15.65
CA ILE A 776 -8.62 36.34 -14.19
C ILE A 776 -9.95 36.07 -13.47
N ARG A 777 -11.04 36.61 -14.00
CA ARG A 777 -12.38 36.41 -13.46
C ARG A 777 -12.85 34.96 -13.54
N CYS A 778 -12.59 34.27 -14.66
CA CYS A 778 -12.90 32.86 -14.80
C CYS A 778 -11.97 31.98 -13.93
N ALA A 779 -10.69 32.31 -13.84
CA ALA A 779 -9.73 31.66 -12.94
C ALA A 779 -10.15 31.79 -11.46
N ALA A 780 -10.64 32.97 -11.05
CA ALA A 780 -11.09 33.20 -9.68
C ALA A 780 -12.37 32.39 -9.32
N CYS A 781 -13.18 32.01 -10.31
CA CYS A 781 -14.26 31.05 -10.13
C CYS A 781 -13.73 29.63 -9.85
N LEU A 782 -12.59 29.23 -10.42
CA LEU A 782 -12.00 27.89 -10.22
C LEU A 782 -11.37 27.73 -8.83
N GLY A 783 -10.59 28.71 -8.35
CA GLY A 783 -9.98 28.64 -7.02
C GLY A 783 -8.58 29.23 -6.93
N LEU A 784 -7.93 29.01 -5.78
CA LEU A 784 -6.56 29.48 -5.51
C LEU A 784 -5.53 28.84 -6.44
N LYS A 785 -5.68 27.55 -6.71
CA LYS A 785 -4.93 26.80 -7.73
C LYS A 785 -5.91 26.25 -8.76
N PHE A 786 -5.55 26.28 -10.05
CA PHE A 786 -6.42 25.81 -11.12
C PHE A 786 -5.62 25.29 -12.32
N SER A 787 -6.21 24.36 -13.08
CA SER A 787 -5.63 23.86 -14.34
C SER A 787 -5.84 24.84 -15.47
N ALA A 788 -4.77 25.17 -16.19
CA ALA A 788 -4.84 26.01 -17.37
C ALA A 788 -5.62 25.34 -18.51
N ARG A 789 -5.65 24.01 -18.59
CA ARG A 789 -6.51 23.26 -19.52
C ARG A 789 -8.01 23.47 -19.25
N ILE A 790 -8.46 23.37 -18.00
CA ILE A 790 -9.88 23.62 -17.65
C ILE A 790 -10.26 25.07 -17.95
N LEU A 791 -9.36 26.01 -17.65
CA LEU A 791 -9.56 27.43 -17.95
C LEU A 791 -9.65 27.68 -19.47
N SER A 792 -8.78 27.06 -20.26
CA SER A 792 -8.75 27.11 -21.73
C SER A 792 -10.06 26.62 -22.33
N ASP A 793 -10.53 25.45 -21.91
CA ASP A 793 -11.78 24.86 -22.35
C ASP A 793 -13.00 25.73 -21.97
N SER A 794 -13.01 26.28 -20.75
CA SER A 794 -14.08 27.15 -20.26
C SER A 794 -14.17 28.46 -21.06
N LEU A 795 -13.02 29.03 -21.42
CA LEU A 795 -12.95 30.27 -22.18
C LEU A 795 -13.09 30.05 -23.69
N LYS A 796 -12.85 28.83 -24.17
CA LYS A 796 -12.74 28.44 -25.60
C LYS A 796 -11.56 29.11 -26.30
N ILE A 797 -10.44 29.24 -25.59
CA ILE A 797 -9.17 29.74 -26.13
C ILE A 797 -8.26 28.53 -26.34
N PRO A 798 -7.59 28.38 -27.50
CA PRO A 798 -6.61 27.32 -27.71
C PRO A 798 -5.60 27.25 -26.56
N HIS A 799 -5.33 26.06 -26.04
CA HIS A 799 -4.57 25.89 -24.80
C HIS A 799 -3.21 26.60 -24.79
N PHE A 800 -2.43 26.44 -25.87
CA PHE A 800 -1.14 27.12 -26.01
C PHE A 800 -1.26 28.66 -26.04
N GLU A 801 -2.31 29.20 -26.68
CA GLU A 801 -2.57 30.64 -26.70
C GLU A 801 -2.93 31.16 -25.31
N LEU A 802 -3.69 30.38 -24.52
CA LEU A 802 -3.98 30.74 -23.14
C LEU A 802 -2.71 30.77 -22.29
N LEU A 803 -1.80 29.80 -22.44
CA LEU A 803 -0.54 29.78 -21.68
C LEU A 803 0.30 31.02 -21.96
N GLN A 804 0.38 31.48 -23.21
CA GLN A 804 1.06 32.73 -23.57
C GLN A 804 0.41 33.95 -22.90
N ILE A 805 -0.92 33.98 -22.82
CA ILE A 805 -1.64 35.08 -22.14
C ILE A 805 -1.44 35.01 -20.62
N LEU A 806 -1.42 33.81 -20.02
CA LEU A 806 -1.16 33.63 -18.59
C LEU A 806 0.25 34.07 -18.22
N GLU A 807 1.26 33.70 -19.03
CA GLU A 807 2.64 34.18 -18.89
C GLU A 807 2.70 35.72 -19.02
N GLN A 808 1.93 36.32 -19.93
CA GLN A 808 1.84 37.77 -20.04
C GLN A 808 1.20 38.38 -18.77
N ILE A 809 0.09 37.83 -18.27
CA ILE A 809 -0.57 38.32 -17.05
C ILE A 809 0.37 38.21 -15.85
N GLU A 810 1.09 37.11 -15.72
CA GLU A 810 2.12 36.90 -14.70
C GLU A 810 3.20 37.98 -14.77
N ASN A 811 3.77 38.22 -15.95
CA ASN A 811 4.80 39.24 -16.15
C ASN A 811 4.30 40.69 -15.92
N ASP A 812 3.09 41.02 -16.39
CA ASP A 812 2.55 42.38 -16.35
C ASP A 812 1.98 42.77 -14.97
N THR A 813 1.47 41.80 -14.21
CA THR A 813 0.71 42.04 -12.97
C THR A 813 1.27 41.34 -11.74
N GLY A 814 1.90 40.18 -11.92
CA GLY A 814 2.32 39.30 -10.85
C GLY A 814 1.19 38.72 -10.00
N ILE A 815 -0.10 38.85 -10.40
CA ILE A 815 -1.26 38.34 -9.63
C ILE A 815 -1.35 36.81 -9.66
N LEU A 816 -1.00 36.24 -10.81
CA LEU A 816 -0.91 34.80 -11.06
C LEU A 816 0.56 34.41 -11.19
N PHE A 817 0.86 33.14 -10.95
CA PHE A 817 2.15 32.55 -11.25
C PHE A 817 2.01 31.09 -11.70
N ASP A 818 2.96 30.63 -12.51
CA ASP A 818 3.08 29.24 -12.94
C ASP A 818 3.66 28.37 -11.80
N ASP A 819 2.91 27.32 -11.41
CA ASP A 819 3.35 26.39 -10.37
C ASP A 819 4.33 25.36 -10.96
N ASN A 820 5.61 25.74 -11.04
CA ASN A 820 6.67 24.92 -11.64
C ASN A 820 6.86 23.52 -11.00
N GLU A 821 6.25 23.24 -9.86
CA GLU A 821 6.27 21.90 -9.25
C GLU A 821 5.24 20.95 -9.89
N ILE A 822 4.19 21.48 -10.52
CA ILE A 822 3.05 20.73 -11.04
C ILE A 822 2.68 21.21 -12.43
N ASP A 823 2.84 20.34 -13.43
CA ASP A 823 2.52 20.62 -14.83
C ASP A 823 1.06 21.08 -15.03
N ASP A 824 0.85 22.07 -15.91
CA ASP A 824 -0.43 22.67 -16.28
C ASP A 824 -1.21 23.41 -15.15
N ILE A 825 -0.57 23.73 -14.02
CA ILE A 825 -1.23 24.40 -12.88
C ILE A 825 -0.73 25.84 -12.71
N TYR A 826 -1.68 26.77 -12.61
CA TYR A 826 -1.44 28.15 -12.19
C TYR A 826 -2.08 28.41 -10.84
N ALA A 827 -1.56 29.40 -10.13
CA ALA A 827 -2.08 29.80 -8.83
C ALA A 827 -2.15 31.32 -8.68
N PHE A 828 -3.11 31.78 -7.88
CA PHE A 828 -3.08 33.15 -7.36
C PHE A 828 -1.98 33.27 -6.30
N ARG A 829 -1.28 34.41 -6.27
CA ARG A 829 -0.19 34.67 -5.30
C ARG A 829 -0.56 34.42 -3.85
N SER A 830 -1.83 34.67 -3.48
CA SER A 830 -2.34 34.37 -2.14
C SER A 830 -3.86 34.24 -2.13
N ALA A 831 -4.39 33.52 -1.12
CA ALA A 831 -5.82 33.45 -0.85
C ALA A 831 -6.44 34.86 -0.64
N PHE A 832 -5.67 35.78 -0.04
CA PHE A 832 -6.11 37.16 0.15
C PHE A 832 -6.28 37.92 -1.18
N VAL A 833 -5.37 37.74 -2.15
CA VAL A 833 -5.52 38.31 -3.50
C VAL A 833 -6.76 37.76 -4.19
N LEU A 834 -6.97 36.44 -4.11
CA LEU A 834 -8.16 35.80 -4.67
C LEU A 834 -9.45 36.35 -4.03
N GLN A 835 -9.48 36.52 -2.71
CA GLN A 835 -10.63 37.05 -1.98
C GLN A 835 -10.99 38.47 -2.47
N ILE A 836 -10.01 39.37 -2.57
CA ILE A 836 -10.22 40.74 -3.08
C ILE A 836 -10.76 40.72 -4.51
N ILE A 837 -10.19 39.88 -5.38
CA ILE A 837 -10.64 39.75 -6.77
C ILE A 837 -12.09 39.25 -6.81
N ARG A 838 -12.44 38.23 -6.00
CA ARG A 838 -13.80 37.71 -5.92
C ARG A 838 -14.79 38.77 -5.45
N GLU A 839 -14.45 39.53 -4.41
CA GLU A 839 -15.29 40.60 -3.88
C GLU A 839 -15.49 41.73 -4.92
N LYS A 840 -14.40 42.26 -5.49
CA LYS A 840 -14.44 43.30 -6.53
C LYS A 840 -15.24 42.86 -7.76
N MET A 841 -15.05 41.62 -8.21
CA MET A 841 -15.73 41.05 -9.37
C MET A 841 -17.10 40.45 -9.03
N ARG A 842 -17.55 40.55 -7.77
CA ARG A 842 -18.81 40.02 -7.23
C ARG A 842 -19.03 38.54 -7.58
N ILE A 843 -17.97 37.73 -7.48
CA ILE A 843 -17.99 36.29 -7.70
C ILE A 843 -18.52 35.63 -6.43
N SER A 844 -19.59 34.85 -6.56
CA SER A 844 -20.15 34.07 -5.45
C SER A 844 -20.66 32.72 -5.96
N GLY A 845 -20.72 31.73 -5.07
CA GLY A 845 -21.33 30.43 -5.31
C GLY A 845 -22.84 30.38 -5.04
N SER A 846 -23.52 31.54 -5.05
CA SER A 846 -24.94 31.64 -4.66
C SER A 846 -25.87 31.03 -5.71
N GLY A 847 -26.94 30.39 -5.25
CA GLY A 847 -27.88 29.61 -6.05
C GLY A 847 -28.71 30.38 -7.08
N PRO A 848 -29.63 29.68 -7.76
CA PRO A 848 -30.49 30.25 -8.80
C PRO A 848 -31.47 31.32 -8.31
N MET A 849 -31.77 31.39 -7.00
CA MET A 849 -32.64 32.45 -6.45
C MET A 849 -31.90 33.77 -6.17
N ALA A 850 -30.56 33.77 -6.10
CA ALA A 850 -29.79 34.98 -5.79
C ALA A 850 -29.89 36.04 -6.90
N LYS A 851 -30.17 37.29 -6.52
CA LYS A 851 -30.47 38.39 -7.46
C LYS A 851 -29.31 39.34 -7.72
N ASP A 852 -28.29 39.30 -6.87
CA ASP A 852 -27.15 40.22 -6.80
C ASP A 852 -25.90 39.71 -7.53
N VAL A 853 -25.93 38.46 -8.04
CA VAL A 853 -24.81 37.86 -8.79
C VAL A 853 -24.82 38.30 -10.26
N PRO A 854 -23.73 38.89 -10.78
CA PRO A 854 -23.63 39.28 -12.19
C PRO A 854 -23.81 38.09 -13.15
N GLN A 855 -24.56 38.29 -14.23
CA GLN A 855 -24.84 37.24 -15.24
C GLN A 855 -23.57 36.65 -15.88
N ILE A 856 -22.51 37.47 -16.01
CA ILE A 856 -21.24 36.99 -16.55
C ILE A 856 -20.54 35.98 -15.62
N ASN A 857 -20.65 36.15 -14.29
CA ASN A 857 -20.11 35.17 -13.32
C ASN A 857 -20.85 33.85 -13.43
N ARG A 858 -22.19 33.92 -13.50
CA ARG A 858 -23.05 32.76 -13.73
C ARG A 858 -22.65 32.02 -15.01
N LYS A 859 -22.30 32.75 -16.08
CA LYS A 859 -21.84 32.15 -17.34
C LYS A 859 -20.45 31.48 -17.22
N TYR A 860 -19.53 32.02 -16.42
CA TYR A 860 -18.26 31.34 -16.13
C TYR A 860 -18.47 30.05 -15.34
N HIS A 861 -19.26 30.08 -14.27
CA HIS A 861 -19.59 28.87 -13.52
C HIS A 861 -20.21 27.79 -14.42
N ALA A 862 -21.11 28.14 -15.34
CA ALA A 862 -21.65 27.20 -16.31
C ALA A 862 -20.60 26.58 -17.25
N ARG A 863 -19.67 27.40 -17.74
CA ARG A 863 -18.59 26.94 -18.64
C ARG A 863 -17.60 26.04 -17.92
N ILE A 864 -17.26 26.40 -16.69
CA ILE A 864 -16.42 25.59 -15.80
C ILE A 864 -17.10 24.26 -15.51
N ALA A 865 -18.36 24.26 -15.10
CA ALA A 865 -19.13 23.04 -14.86
C ALA A 865 -19.12 22.12 -16.09
N SER A 866 -19.39 22.66 -17.28
CA SER A 866 -19.37 21.91 -18.53
C SER A 866 -17.97 21.38 -18.90
N SER A 867 -16.90 22.09 -18.52
CA SER A 867 -15.53 21.62 -18.70
C SER A 867 -15.18 20.50 -17.73
N LEU A 868 -15.54 20.66 -16.46
CA LEU A 868 -15.33 19.67 -15.40
C LEU A 868 -16.16 18.41 -15.64
N GLU A 869 -17.39 18.53 -16.13
CA GLU A 869 -18.28 17.42 -16.45
C GLU A 869 -17.62 16.42 -17.43
N LYS A 870 -16.87 16.91 -18.42
CA LYS A 870 -16.14 16.04 -19.37
C LYS A 870 -15.06 15.20 -18.70
N THR A 871 -14.54 15.65 -17.57
CA THR A 871 -13.49 14.95 -16.83
C THR A 871 -14.05 14.02 -15.75
N VAL A 872 -15.34 14.12 -15.39
CA VAL A 872 -16.01 13.26 -14.39
C VAL A 872 -15.83 11.75 -14.64
N PRO A 873 -15.97 11.21 -15.87
CA PRO A 873 -15.76 9.77 -16.10
C PRO A 873 -14.35 9.31 -15.71
N SER A 874 -13.38 10.21 -15.81
CA SER A 874 -11.97 9.96 -15.50
C SER A 874 -11.60 10.40 -14.08
N SER A 875 -12.30 11.36 -13.46
CA SER A 875 -12.06 11.87 -12.11
C SER A 875 -13.39 12.12 -11.39
N PRO A 876 -13.97 11.09 -10.73
CA PRO A 876 -15.25 11.24 -10.02
C PRO A 876 -15.20 12.22 -8.84
N ASP A 877 -14.00 12.62 -8.39
CA ASP A 877 -13.81 13.68 -7.40
C ASP A 877 -14.34 15.05 -7.89
N ASN A 878 -14.36 15.29 -9.21
CA ASN A 878 -14.86 16.53 -9.80
C ASN A 878 -16.39 16.62 -9.75
N PHE A 879 -17.09 15.56 -9.35
CA PHE A 879 -18.54 15.49 -9.31
C PHE A 879 -19.16 16.56 -8.40
N TYR A 880 -18.56 16.76 -7.22
CA TYR A 880 -18.99 17.75 -6.24
C TYR A 880 -18.82 19.19 -6.76
N GLU A 881 -17.73 19.45 -7.48
CA GLU A 881 -17.44 20.76 -8.07
C GLU A 881 -18.39 21.07 -9.22
N VAL A 882 -18.71 20.08 -10.07
CA VAL A 882 -19.71 20.23 -11.14
C VAL A 882 -21.07 20.63 -10.58
N ALA A 883 -21.55 19.96 -9.52
CA ALA A 883 -22.82 20.30 -8.88
C ALA A 883 -22.85 21.76 -8.37
N LYS A 884 -21.79 22.21 -7.70
CA LYS A 884 -21.69 23.58 -7.18
C LYS A 884 -21.58 24.63 -8.28
N HIS A 885 -20.80 24.35 -9.33
CA HIS A 885 -20.66 25.28 -10.45
C HIS A 885 -21.97 25.38 -11.25
N TYR A 886 -22.71 24.28 -11.48
CA TYR A 886 -24.03 24.37 -12.10
C TYR A 886 -25.04 25.12 -11.21
N TYR A 887 -25.01 24.90 -9.90
CA TYR A 887 -25.84 25.66 -8.96
C TYR A 887 -25.56 27.17 -9.00
N ALA A 888 -24.27 27.56 -8.96
CA ALA A 888 -23.84 28.95 -9.06
C ALA A 888 -24.13 29.58 -10.44
N ALA A 889 -24.24 28.77 -11.50
CA ALA A 889 -24.62 29.22 -12.84
C ALA A 889 -26.08 29.75 -12.93
N GLY A 890 -26.89 29.50 -11.91
CA GLY A 890 -28.22 30.08 -11.73
C GLY A 890 -29.27 29.56 -12.71
N ARG A 891 -30.35 30.35 -12.90
CA ARG A 891 -31.62 29.90 -13.51
C ARG A 891 -31.52 29.17 -14.84
N ALA A 892 -30.54 29.51 -15.67
CA ALA A 892 -30.38 28.92 -17.01
C ALA A 892 -29.89 27.46 -16.98
N TYR A 893 -29.27 27.03 -15.88
CA TYR A 893 -28.67 25.70 -15.72
C TYR A 893 -29.27 24.97 -14.49
N THR A 894 -30.47 25.35 -14.08
CA THR A 894 -31.09 24.83 -12.86
C THR A 894 -31.43 23.35 -12.96
N LYS A 895 -31.69 22.83 -14.17
CA LYS A 895 -31.92 21.40 -14.36
C LYS A 895 -30.64 20.60 -14.13
N GLU A 896 -29.54 21.03 -14.74
CA GLU A 896 -28.22 20.41 -14.56
C GLU A 896 -27.76 20.53 -13.10
N ALA A 897 -28.00 21.67 -12.46
CA ALA A 897 -27.73 21.87 -11.04
C ALA A 897 -28.52 20.88 -10.18
N PHE A 898 -29.81 20.70 -10.44
CA PHE A 898 -30.65 19.72 -9.76
C PHE A 898 -30.11 18.30 -9.93
N ASP A 899 -29.89 17.86 -11.17
CA ASP A 899 -29.45 16.49 -11.49
C ASP A 899 -28.11 16.14 -10.83
N TYR A 900 -27.14 17.08 -10.87
CA TYR A 900 -25.84 16.89 -10.24
C TYR A 900 -25.89 17.02 -8.72
N SER A 901 -26.76 17.87 -8.16
CA SER A 901 -26.94 17.98 -6.71
C SER A 901 -27.50 16.68 -6.11
N ILE A 902 -28.50 16.05 -6.72
CA ILE A 902 -29.03 14.75 -6.23
C ILE A 902 -27.95 13.67 -6.27
N LYS A 903 -27.26 13.55 -7.40
CA LYS A 903 -26.16 12.57 -7.54
C LYS A 903 -25.03 12.84 -6.55
N ALA A 904 -24.69 14.11 -6.29
CA ALA A 904 -23.67 14.49 -5.32
C ALA A 904 -24.10 14.11 -3.89
N ALA A 905 -25.37 14.31 -3.54
CA ALA A 905 -25.94 13.89 -2.27
C ALA A 905 -25.80 12.37 -2.05
N HIS A 906 -26.11 11.56 -3.07
CA HIS A 906 -25.94 10.10 -3.00
C HIS A 906 -24.47 9.67 -2.90
N MET A 907 -23.55 10.39 -3.54
CA MET A 907 -22.11 10.11 -3.44
C MET A 907 -21.57 10.40 -2.05
N VAL A 908 -21.84 11.58 -1.48
CA VAL A 908 -21.37 11.91 -0.11
C VAL A 908 -22.07 11.06 0.96
N LEU A 909 -23.28 10.57 0.71
CA LEU A 909 -23.97 9.61 1.57
C LEU A 909 -23.17 8.30 1.69
N LYS A 910 -22.61 7.80 0.57
CA LYS A 910 -21.72 6.63 0.57
C LYS A 910 -20.40 6.88 1.30
N GLU A 911 -20.01 8.14 1.48
CA GLU A 911 -18.82 8.56 2.24
C GLU A 911 -19.13 8.89 3.72
N PHE A 912 -20.34 8.55 4.22
CA PHE A 912 -20.79 8.79 5.59
C PHE A 912 -20.83 10.28 5.99
N SER A 913 -21.02 11.17 5.00
CA SER A 913 -21.06 12.63 5.18
C SER A 913 -22.49 13.17 5.08
N TYR A 914 -23.33 12.82 6.06
CA TYR A 914 -24.78 13.05 6.02
C TYR A 914 -25.20 14.52 5.92
N ARG A 915 -24.50 15.44 6.59
CA ARG A 915 -24.82 16.88 6.50
C ARG A 915 -24.50 17.46 5.14
N GLN A 916 -23.40 17.05 4.52
CA GLN A 916 -23.08 17.46 3.15
C GLN A 916 -24.11 16.89 2.17
N ALA A 917 -24.59 15.66 2.42
CA ALA A 917 -25.71 15.10 1.68
C ALA A 917 -26.92 16.03 1.77
N HIS A 918 -27.28 16.46 2.99
CA HIS A 918 -28.34 17.44 3.22
C HIS A 918 -28.08 18.81 2.57
N GLU A 919 -26.84 19.28 2.48
CA GLU A 919 -26.49 20.52 1.75
C GLU A 919 -26.78 20.38 0.26
N PHE A 920 -26.38 19.27 -0.37
CA PHE A 920 -26.67 19.01 -1.77
C PHE A 920 -28.16 18.78 -2.03
N VAL A 921 -28.89 18.11 -1.14
CA VAL A 921 -30.35 17.99 -1.24
C VAL A 921 -31.03 19.36 -1.10
N ASN A 922 -30.55 20.25 -0.22
CA ASN A 922 -31.06 21.62 -0.14
C ASN A 922 -30.82 22.40 -1.45
N MET A 923 -29.65 22.24 -2.08
CA MET A 923 -29.38 22.83 -3.39
C MET A 923 -30.35 22.29 -4.45
N ALA A 924 -30.60 20.98 -4.45
CA ALA A 924 -31.58 20.35 -5.34
C ALA A 924 -33.00 20.87 -5.08
N ARG A 925 -33.40 21.05 -3.81
CA ARG A 925 -34.69 21.64 -3.42
C ARG A 925 -34.88 23.02 -4.02
N GLU A 926 -33.91 23.93 -3.80
CA GLU A 926 -33.97 25.28 -4.36
C GLU A 926 -34.08 25.23 -5.90
N CYS A 927 -33.34 24.31 -6.54
CA CYS A 927 -33.42 24.14 -7.98
C CYS A 927 -34.81 23.65 -8.44
N ALA A 928 -35.38 22.64 -7.78
CA ALA A 928 -36.69 22.07 -8.09
C ALA A 928 -37.80 23.12 -7.97
N GLU A 929 -37.77 23.96 -6.92
CA GLU A 929 -38.70 25.07 -6.74
C GLU A 929 -38.63 26.08 -7.90
N VAL A 930 -37.43 26.37 -8.40
CA VAL A 930 -37.22 27.32 -9.49
C VAL A 930 -37.71 26.79 -10.84
N ILE A 931 -37.55 25.49 -11.12
CA ILE A 931 -38.04 24.87 -12.37
C ILE A 931 -39.50 24.40 -12.28
N GLY A 932 -40.10 24.42 -11.09
CA GLY A 932 -41.44 23.89 -10.85
C GLY A 932 -41.52 22.38 -11.05
N LEU A 933 -40.44 21.66 -10.73
CA LEU A 933 -40.39 20.20 -10.85
C LEU A 933 -41.03 19.58 -9.60
N GLU A 934 -42.08 18.77 -9.81
CA GLU A 934 -42.60 17.88 -8.78
C GLU A 934 -41.62 16.70 -8.61
N TYR A 935 -40.64 16.88 -7.73
CA TYR A 935 -39.73 15.83 -7.28
C TYR A 935 -39.86 15.65 -5.77
N ASP A 936 -39.87 14.40 -5.32
CA ASP A 936 -40.01 14.09 -3.91
C ASP A 936 -38.67 14.28 -3.18
N ILE A 937 -38.38 15.54 -2.84
CA ILE A 937 -37.19 15.92 -2.08
C ILE A 937 -37.22 15.31 -0.67
N ASP A 938 -38.41 15.15 -0.08
CA ASP A 938 -38.54 14.62 1.27
C ASP A 938 -38.13 13.15 1.34
N ALA A 939 -38.34 12.38 0.27
CA ALA A 939 -37.78 11.03 0.09
C ALA A 939 -36.26 10.98 0.31
N GLU A 940 -35.53 11.96 -0.24
CA GLU A 940 -34.06 12.03 -0.14
C GLU A 940 -33.60 12.31 1.30
N TYR A 941 -34.32 13.19 2.03
CA TYR A 941 -34.05 13.45 3.44
C TYR A 941 -34.27 12.20 4.29
N ILE A 942 -35.40 11.51 4.08
CA ILE A 942 -35.73 10.26 4.80
C ILE A 942 -34.65 9.21 4.53
N LEU A 943 -34.24 9.05 3.27
CA LEU A 943 -33.20 8.10 2.90
C LEU A 943 -31.89 8.38 3.64
N ILE A 944 -31.38 9.61 3.57
CA ILE A 944 -30.14 10.03 4.24
C ILE A 944 -30.22 9.81 5.75
N ASP A 945 -31.32 10.21 6.38
CA ASP A 945 -31.49 10.09 7.83
C ASP A 945 -31.65 8.63 8.29
N CYS A 946 -32.33 7.77 7.52
CA CYS A 946 -32.40 6.33 7.77
C CYS A 946 -31.02 5.67 7.67
N TYR A 947 -30.23 6.00 6.65
CA TYR A 947 -28.85 5.51 6.54
C TYR A 947 -27.98 5.99 7.69
N ARG A 948 -28.09 7.26 8.10
CA ARG A 948 -27.39 7.78 9.28
C ARG A 948 -27.76 6.99 10.53
N ALA A 949 -29.05 6.83 10.79
CA ALA A 949 -29.54 6.16 11.99
C ALA A 949 -29.02 4.72 12.06
N HIS A 950 -29.11 3.97 10.96
CA HIS A 950 -28.60 2.60 10.84
C HIS A 950 -27.10 2.50 11.15
N ILE A 951 -26.28 3.37 10.56
CA ILE A 951 -24.82 3.30 10.64
C ILE A 951 -24.29 3.85 11.97
N GLU A 952 -24.87 4.94 12.46
CA GLU A 952 -24.47 5.56 13.73
C GLU A 952 -25.15 4.88 14.94
N ASN A 953 -26.12 3.98 14.70
CA ASN A 953 -26.90 3.27 15.70
C ASN A 953 -27.55 4.22 16.74
N VAL A 954 -28.11 5.33 16.26
CA VAL A 954 -28.75 6.38 17.08
C VAL A 954 -30.03 6.89 16.42
N GLY A 955 -30.97 7.36 17.25
CA GLY A 955 -32.17 8.04 16.75
C GLY A 955 -33.17 7.15 16.01
N HIS A 956 -33.07 5.82 16.10
CA HIS A 956 -33.94 4.87 15.38
C HIS A 956 -35.43 5.17 15.53
N LYS A 957 -35.88 5.55 16.74
CA LYS A 957 -37.28 5.90 16.99
C LYS A 957 -37.77 7.08 16.15
N GLU A 958 -37.06 8.21 16.23
CA GLU A 958 -37.45 9.45 15.56
C GLU A 958 -37.50 9.24 14.04
N ILE A 959 -36.51 8.52 13.51
CA ILE A 959 -36.39 8.27 12.08
C ILE A 959 -37.41 7.23 11.59
N ALA A 960 -37.69 6.19 12.36
CA ALA A 960 -38.76 5.24 12.05
C ALA A 960 -40.14 5.93 12.02
N ASP A 961 -40.45 6.75 13.03
CA ASP A 961 -41.72 7.48 13.09
C ASP A 961 -41.87 8.48 11.92
N LYS A 962 -40.80 9.22 11.58
CA LYS A 962 -40.75 10.12 10.42
C LYS A 962 -40.94 9.36 9.10
N GLY A 963 -40.23 8.26 8.92
CA GLY A 963 -40.31 7.42 7.73
C GLY A 963 -41.71 6.82 7.53
N LEU A 964 -42.34 6.34 8.60
CA LEU A 964 -43.71 5.82 8.57
C LEU A 964 -44.71 6.91 8.17
N SER A 965 -44.61 8.11 8.78
CA SER A 965 -45.47 9.26 8.45
C SER A 965 -45.32 9.70 6.98
N TYR A 966 -44.09 9.64 6.46
CA TYR A 966 -43.81 9.90 5.05
C TYR A 966 -44.49 8.85 4.14
N LEU A 967 -44.36 7.56 4.45
CA LEU A 967 -44.98 6.49 3.65
C LEU A 967 -46.52 6.46 3.71
N GLU A 968 -47.13 6.98 4.78
CA GLU A 968 -48.59 7.14 4.87
C GLU A 968 -49.13 8.15 3.85
N THR A 969 -48.35 9.20 3.59
CA THR A 969 -48.71 10.29 2.68
C THR A 969 -48.24 10.03 1.24
N HIS A 970 -47.19 9.23 1.05
CA HIS A 970 -46.55 8.97 -0.25
C HIS A 970 -46.60 7.48 -0.63
N LYS A 971 -47.78 7.03 -1.06
CA LYS A 971 -48.03 5.60 -1.42
C LYS A 971 -47.15 5.05 -2.55
N ASN A 972 -46.59 5.92 -3.39
CA ASN A 972 -45.73 5.56 -4.52
C ASN A 972 -44.24 5.76 -4.22
N ALA A 973 -43.83 5.83 -2.95
CA ALA A 973 -42.42 5.92 -2.56
C ALA A 973 -41.55 4.85 -3.24
N SER A 974 -40.28 5.18 -3.47
CA SER A 974 -39.31 4.29 -4.11
C SER A 974 -38.98 3.08 -3.24
N PHE A 975 -38.51 2.01 -3.87
CA PHE A 975 -38.06 0.81 -3.16
C PHE A 975 -36.99 1.14 -2.11
N GLU A 976 -36.01 2.01 -2.42
CA GLU A 976 -34.93 2.32 -1.48
C GLU A 976 -35.44 2.96 -0.19
N VAL A 977 -36.43 3.86 -0.29
CA VAL A 977 -37.02 4.51 0.88
C VAL A 977 -37.79 3.50 1.73
N ILE A 978 -38.58 2.62 1.09
CA ILE A 978 -39.35 1.59 1.82
C ILE A 978 -38.41 0.65 2.57
N VAL A 979 -37.30 0.21 1.94
CA VAL A 979 -36.26 -0.61 2.58
C VAL A 979 -35.60 0.12 3.75
N ALA A 980 -35.24 1.39 3.56
CA ALA A 980 -34.59 2.18 4.60
C ALA A 980 -35.49 2.37 5.83
N VAL A 981 -36.78 2.62 5.62
CA VAL A 981 -37.77 2.73 6.69
C VAL A 981 -38.06 1.37 7.34
N ALA A 982 -38.19 0.29 6.56
CA ALA A 982 -38.36 -1.07 7.09
C ALA A 982 -37.23 -1.48 8.02
N ARG A 983 -35.98 -1.12 7.64
CA ARG A 983 -34.80 -1.31 8.47
C ARG A 983 -34.85 -0.49 9.75
N ALA A 984 -35.17 0.81 9.67
CA ALA A 984 -35.29 1.66 10.85
C ALA A 984 -36.37 1.13 11.82
N CYS A 985 -37.49 0.61 11.31
CA CYS A 985 -38.50 -0.06 12.13
C CYS A 985 -37.98 -1.35 12.78
N TYR A 986 -37.28 -2.21 12.04
CA TYR A 986 -36.68 -3.42 12.61
C TYR A 986 -35.68 -3.10 13.73
N GLU A 987 -34.80 -2.12 13.52
CA GLU A 987 -33.79 -1.71 14.50
C GLU A 987 -34.41 -1.09 15.74
N MET A 988 -35.40 -0.22 15.56
CA MET A 988 -36.18 0.32 16.67
C MET A 988 -36.91 -0.80 17.44
N GLY A 989 -37.49 -1.77 16.74
CA GLY A 989 -38.13 -2.95 17.36
C GLY A 989 -37.13 -3.76 18.18
N ARG A 990 -35.92 -3.97 17.66
CA ARG A 990 -34.83 -4.68 18.35
C ARG A 990 -34.37 -3.94 19.61
N ASP A 991 -34.17 -2.63 19.53
CA ASP A 991 -33.65 -1.82 20.63
C ASP A 991 -34.67 -1.63 21.75
N SER A 992 -35.96 -1.51 21.41
CA SER A 992 -37.04 -1.25 22.38
C SER A 992 -37.80 -2.50 22.84
N GLY A 993 -37.73 -3.60 22.08
CA GLY A 993 -38.60 -4.77 22.23
C GLY A 993 -40.07 -4.51 21.85
N ASP A 994 -40.40 -3.35 21.27
CA ASP A 994 -41.77 -2.96 20.94
C ASP A 994 -42.26 -3.66 19.68
N GLN A 995 -43.27 -4.52 19.88
CA GLN A 995 -43.91 -5.32 18.82
C GLN A 995 -44.57 -4.48 17.73
N LYS A 996 -44.89 -3.19 18.01
CA LYS A 996 -45.42 -2.27 17.02
C LYS A 996 -44.46 -2.13 15.84
N TYR A 997 -43.18 -1.85 16.10
CA TYR A 997 -42.21 -1.60 15.04
C TYR A 997 -41.83 -2.87 14.28
N PHE A 998 -41.77 -4.02 14.95
CA PHE A 998 -41.64 -5.31 14.27
C PHE A 998 -42.82 -5.58 13.32
N SER A 999 -44.05 -5.28 13.76
CA SER A 999 -45.24 -5.42 12.91
C SER A 999 -45.18 -4.50 11.68
N GLU A 1000 -44.72 -3.26 11.84
CA GLU A 1000 -44.50 -2.34 10.72
C GLU A 1000 -43.38 -2.82 9.78
N ALA A 1001 -42.27 -3.35 10.31
CA ALA A 1001 -41.20 -3.93 9.51
C ALA A 1001 -41.69 -5.14 8.69
N VAL A 1002 -42.55 -6.00 9.26
CA VAL A 1002 -43.22 -7.10 8.53
C VAL A 1002 -44.13 -6.54 7.44
N ARG A 1003 -44.96 -5.53 7.76
CA ARG A 1003 -45.87 -4.91 6.79
C ARG A 1003 -45.10 -4.32 5.61
N LEU A 1004 -44.01 -3.61 5.87
CA LEU A 1004 -43.15 -3.02 4.85
C LEU A 1004 -42.37 -4.09 4.07
N GLY A 1005 -41.90 -5.16 4.73
CA GLY A 1005 -41.27 -6.30 4.06
C GLY A 1005 -42.21 -7.01 3.07
N ARG A 1006 -43.49 -7.18 3.44
CA ARG A 1006 -44.52 -7.71 2.51
C ARG A 1006 -44.81 -6.73 1.37
N LEU A 1007 -44.90 -5.43 1.67
CA LEU A 1007 -45.07 -4.40 0.65
C LEU A 1007 -43.91 -4.40 -0.35
N ILE A 1008 -42.68 -4.65 0.11
CA ILE A 1008 -41.50 -4.82 -0.74
C ILE A 1008 -41.70 -6.02 -1.67
N VAL A 1009 -42.04 -7.19 -1.13
CA VAL A 1009 -42.27 -8.40 -1.94
C VAL A 1009 -43.35 -8.16 -3.00
N ASP A 1010 -44.46 -7.51 -2.62
CA ASP A 1010 -45.58 -7.24 -3.53
C ASP A 1010 -45.22 -6.26 -4.67
N ARG A 1011 -44.22 -5.40 -4.46
CA ARG A 1011 -43.79 -4.35 -5.41
C ARG A 1011 -42.42 -4.63 -6.04
N ALA A 1012 -41.83 -5.79 -5.79
CA ALA A 1012 -40.49 -6.12 -6.25
C ALA A 1012 -40.45 -6.26 -7.78
N ASP A 1013 -39.59 -5.48 -8.44
CA ASP A 1013 -39.30 -5.58 -9.87
C ASP A 1013 -38.13 -6.55 -10.14
N THR A 1014 -37.30 -6.81 -9.12
CA THR A 1014 -36.16 -7.70 -9.22
C THR A 1014 -36.17 -8.79 -8.14
N SER A 1015 -35.59 -9.95 -8.45
CA SER A 1015 -35.43 -11.04 -7.48
C SER A 1015 -34.56 -10.66 -6.27
N PHE A 1016 -33.70 -9.63 -6.40
CA PHE A 1016 -32.96 -9.09 -5.26
C PHE A 1016 -33.90 -8.40 -4.27
N GLU A 1017 -34.79 -7.53 -4.77
CA GLU A 1017 -35.78 -6.81 -3.97
C GLU A 1017 -36.74 -7.78 -3.27
N GLU A 1018 -37.19 -8.80 -3.99
CA GLU A 1018 -38.04 -9.87 -3.47
C GLU A 1018 -37.38 -10.60 -2.29
N ALA A 1019 -36.09 -10.98 -2.44
CA ALA A 1019 -35.35 -11.62 -1.38
C ALA A 1019 -35.13 -10.71 -0.15
N GLU A 1020 -34.86 -9.43 -0.37
CA GLU A 1020 -34.68 -8.46 0.72
C GLU A 1020 -35.99 -8.24 1.50
N GLY A 1021 -37.14 -8.21 0.81
CA GLY A 1021 -38.46 -8.18 1.44
C GLY A 1021 -38.71 -9.40 2.33
N TYR A 1022 -38.47 -10.61 1.81
CA TYR A 1022 -38.60 -11.85 2.59
C TYR A 1022 -37.63 -11.90 3.78
N HIS A 1023 -36.42 -11.35 3.64
CA HIS A 1023 -35.48 -11.23 4.76
C HIS A 1023 -36.06 -10.35 5.88
N PHE A 1024 -36.58 -9.16 5.58
CA PHE A 1024 -37.19 -8.27 6.56
C PHE A 1024 -38.39 -8.89 7.27
N VAL A 1025 -39.24 -9.60 6.53
CA VAL A 1025 -40.35 -10.36 7.11
C VAL A 1025 -39.81 -11.42 8.08
N GLY A 1026 -38.86 -12.24 7.64
CA GLY A 1026 -38.27 -13.30 8.45
C GLY A 1026 -37.66 -12.79 9.75
N ILE A 1027 -36.81 -11.75 9.70
CA ILE A 1027 -36.12 -11.25 10.89
C ILE A 1027 -37.05 -10.55 11.89
N SER A 1028 -38.22 -10.08 11.44
CA SER A 1028 -39.16 -9.29 12.25
C SER A 1028 -40.30 -10.12 12.84
N LEU A 1029 -40.51 -11.36 12.36
CA LEU A 1029 -41.53 -12.26 12.89
C LEU A 1029 -41.08 -12.94 14.20
N THR A 1030 -42.06 -13.19 15.07
CA THR A 1030 -41.90 -13.91 16.34
C THR A 1030 -42.29 -15.39 16.24
N ASP A 1031 -43.14 -15.77 15.29
CA ASP A 1031 -43.44 -17.18 15.00
C ASP A 1031 -42.27 -17.86 14.28
N SER A 1032 -41.68 -18.87 14.92
CA SER A 1032 -40.49 -19.58 14.43
C SER A 1032 -40.72 -20.29 13.08
N GLY A 1033 -41.94 -20.80 12.85
CA GLY A 1033 -42.30 -21.49 11.61
C GLY A 1033 -42.33 -20.54 10.43
N GLU A 1034 -43.10 -19.46 10.52
CA GLU A 1034 -43.19 -18.45 9.47
C GLU A 1034 -41.85 -17.74 9.28
N ARG A 1035 -41.12 -17.44 10.35
CA ARG A 1035 -39.78 -16.85 10.31
C ARG A 1035 -38.83 -17.71 9.50
N ARG A 1036 -38.74 -19.01 9.80
CA ARG A 1036 -37.91 -19.96 9.06
C ARG A 1036 -38.29 -20.02 7.58
N GLU A 1037 -39.58 -20.14 7.27
CA GLU A 1037 -40.06 -20.22 5.89
C GLU A 1037 -39.64 -19.01 5.05
N ASN A 1038 -39.80 -17.80 5.60
CA ASN A 1038 -39.42 -16.57 4.90
C ASN A 1038 -37.90 -16.45 4.72
N LEU A 1039 -37.10 -16.84 5.73
CA LEU A 1039 -35.64 -16.82 5.63
C LEU A 1039 -35.11 -17.88 4.64
N GLU A 1040 -35.71 -19.07 4.59
CA GLU A 1040 -35.36 -20.10 3.61
C GLU A 1040 -35.72 -19.66 2.18
N LYS A 1041 -36.89 -19.03 1.99
CA LYS A 1041 -37.27 -18.40 0.72
C LYS A 1041 -36.27 -17.33 0.28
N ALA A 1042 -35.96 -16.38 1.17
CA ALA A 1042 -34.96 -15.35 0.90
C ALA A 1042 -33.61 -15.95 0.49
N LEU A 1043 -33.14 -16.98 1.21
CA LEU A 1043 -31.85 -17.62 0.90
C LEU A 1043 -31.87 -18.27 -0.49
N SER A 1044 -32.94 -19.00 -0.81
CA SER A 1044 -33.08 -19.70 -2.10
C SER A 1044 -33.08 -18.74 -3.30
N ILE A 1045 -33.72 -17.57 -3.15
CA ILE A 1045 -33.76 -16.56 -4.20
C ILE A 1045 -32.37 -15.96 -4.40
N VAL A 1046 -31.68 -15.58 -3.32
CA VAL A 1046 -30.35 -14.96 -3.42
C VAL A 1046 -29.29 -15.94 -3.96
N GLU A 1047 -29.37 -17.22 -3.60
CA GLU A 1047 -28.49 -18.26 -4.15
C GLU A 1047 -28.64 -18.46 -5.67
N SER A 1048 -29.80 -18.11 -6.23
CA SER A 1048 -30.05 -18.16 -7.67
C SER A 1048 -29.50 -16.94 -8.43
N LEU A 1049 -29.10 -15.88 -7.72
CA LEU A 1049 -28.54 -14.66 -8.30
C LEU A 1049 -27.06 -14.84 -8.69
N SER A 1050 -26.59 -14.00 -9.60
CA SER A 1050 -25.21 -14.07 -10.13
C SER A 1050 -24.16 -13.99 -9.02
N GLU A 1051 -23.21 -14.94 -9.00
CA GLU A 1051 -22.04 -14.93 -8.10
C GLU A 1051 -21.08 -13.74 -8.33
N LYS A 1052 -21.36 -12.89 -9.32
CA LYS A 1052 -20.61 -11.65 -9.59
C LYS A 1052 -21.31 -10.40 -9.05
N ASP A 1053 -22.54 -10.53 -8.56
CA ASP A 1053 -23.30 -9.43 -7.97
C ASP A 1053 -22.98 -9.31 -6.46
N ILE A 1054 -22.25 -8.25 -6.11
CA ILE A 1054 -21.75 -8.03 -4.76
C ILE A 1054 -22.89 -7.71 -3.78
N LEU A 1055 -23.96 -7.03 -4.24
CA LEU A 1055 -25.12 -6.72 -3.39
C LEU A 1055 -25.87 -8.01 -3.05
N ALA A 1056 -26.07 -8.88 -4.05
CA ALA A 1056 -26.68 -10.19 -3.83
C ALA A 1056 -25.82 -11.04 -2.87
N ILE A 1057 -24.51 -11.09 -3.05
CA ILE A 1057 -23.61 -11.85 -2.16
C ILE A 1057 -23.63 -11.30 -0.73
N ALA A 1058 -23.67 -9.98 -0.55
CA ALA A 1058 -23.78 -9.37 0.77
C ALA A 1058 -25.12 -9.67 1.45
N LEU A 1059 -26.23 -9.62 0.70
CA LEU A 1059 -27.55 -10.06 1.18
C LEU A 1059 -27.54 -11.55 1.54
N GLN A 1060 -26.88 -12.40 0.75
CA GLN A 1060 -26.73 -13.83 1.02
C GLN A 1060 -26.12 -14.07 2.40
N ALA A 1061 -25.04 -13.35 2.74
CA ALA A 1061 -24.40 -13.48 4.05
C ALA A 1061 -25.30 -12.99 5.20
N ARG A 1062 -26.07 -11.92 5.00
CA ARG A 1062 -27.05 -11.45 5.99
C ARG A 1062 -28.15 -12.48 6.22
N VAL A 1063 -28.75 -12.98 5.14
CA VAL A 1063 -29.83 -13.98 5.20
C VAL A 1063 -29.32 -15.30 5.80
N ALA A 1064 -28.15 -15.78 5.37
CA ALA A 1064 -27.53 -16.99 5.92
C ALA A 1064 -27.28 -16.86 7.43
N ASN A 1065 -26.79 -15.72 7.90
CA ASN A 1065 -26.61 -15.49 9.34
C ASN A 1065 -27.94 -15.48 10.10
N SER A 1066 -28.96 -14.77 9.59
CA SER A 1066 -30.28 -14.73 10.22
C SER A 1066 -30.96 -16.11 10.27
N LEU A 1067 -30.83 -16.90 9.19
CA LEU A 1067 -31.35 -18.26 9.15
C LEU A 1067 -30.56 -19.19 10.10
N ALA A 1068 -29.24 -19.04 10.16
CA ALA A 1068 -28.41 -19.80 11.10
C ALA A 1068 -28.80 -19.54 12.56
N GLU A 1069 -29.07 -18.29 12.92
CA GLU A 1069 -29.56 -17.92 14.25
C GLU A 1069 -30.89 -18.61 14.58
N GLU A 1070 -31.83 -18.65 13.63
CA GLU A 1070 -33.11 -19.35 13.80
C GLU A 1070 -32.91 -20.87 13.98
N LEU A 1071 -32.11 -21.48 13.11
CA LEU A 1071 -31.86 -22.92 13.12
C LEU A 1071 -31.04 -23.40 14.33
N SER A 1072 -30.32 -22.50 15.00
CA SER A 1072 -29.52 -22.83 16.20
C SER A 1072 -30.36 -23.37 17.37
N TYR A 1073 -31.66 -23.07 17.38
CA TYR A 1073 -32.61 -23.55 18.41
C TYR A 1073 -33.41 -24.80 17.98
N GLY A 1074 -33.17 -25.31 16.76
CA GLY A 1074 -33.91 -26.42 16.17
C GLY A 1074 -33.35 -27.81 16.53
N THR A 1075 -33.65 -28.77 15.66
CA THR A 1075 -33.15 -30.16 15.75
C THR A 1075 -31.62 -30.24 15.57
N GLN A 1076 -31.02 -31.39 15.84
CA GLN A 1076 -29.58 -31.56 15.59
C GLN A 1076 -29.20 -31.36 14.11
N GLU A 1077 -30.10 -31.70 13.19
CA GLU A 1077 -29.93 -31.43 11.75
C GLU A 1077 -29.94 -29.92 11.47
N ASP A 1078 -30.87 -29.19 12.09
CA ASP A 1078 -30.94 -27.73 11.99
C ASP A 1078 -29.66 -27.08 12.56
N LYS A 1079 -29.16 -27.56 13.70
CA LYS A 1079 -27.91 -27.08 14.30
C LYS A 1079 -26.69 -27.30 13.39
N ASN A 1080 -26.61 -28.44 12.70
CA ASN A 1080 -25.54 -28.69 11.74
C ASN A 1080 -25.65 -27.74 10.54
N LYS A 1081 -26.86 -27.52 10.02
CA LYS A 1081 -27.11 -26.55 8.94
C LYS A 1081 -26.81 -25.11 9.37
N ALA A 1082 -27.11 -24.75 10.61
CA ALA A 1082 -26.76 -23.45 11.20
C ALA A 1082 -25.24 -23.24 11.22
N GLU A 1083 -24.47 -24.26 11.60
CA GLU A 1083 -23.00 -24.21 11.60
C GLU A 1083 -22.45 -23.94 10.18
N GLU A 1084 -22.96 -24.65 9.16
CA GLU A 1084 -22.58 -24.43 7.76
C GLU A 1084 -22.89 -23.01 7.28
N LEU A 1085 -24.08 -22.50 7.60
CA LEU A 1085 -24.53 -21.15 7.22
C LEU A 1085 -23.73 -20.04 7.90
N PHE A 1086 -23.34 -20.21 9.17
CA PHE A 1086 -22.44 -19.26 9.82
C PHE A 1086 -21.06 -19.23 9.17
N TYR A 1087 -20.50 -20.40 8.82
CA TYR A 1087 -19.21 -20.45 8.10
C TYR A 1087 -19.32 -19.86 6.68
N LEU A 1088 -20.44 -20.07 5.99
CA LEU A 1088 -20.72 -19.41 4.71
C LEU A 1088 -20.74 -17.89 4.88
N SER A 1089 -21.47 -17.38 5.87
CA SER A 1089 -21.53 -15.96 6.20
C SER A 1089 -20.13 -15.39 6.50
N ILE A 1090 -19.31 -16.06 7.31
CA ILE A 1090 -17.92 -15.64 7.60
C ILE A 1090 -17.08 -15.63 6.32
N LYS A 1091 -17.15 -16.69 5.51
CA LYS A 1091 -16.39 -16.80 4.26
C LYS A 1091 -16.71 -15.65 3.31
N ILE A 1092 -17.99 -15.28 3.21
CA ILE A 1092 -18.45 -14.17 2.37
C ILE A 1092 -17.99 -12.83 2.96
N LYS A 1093 -18.28 -12.56 4.23
CA LYS A 1093 -17.96 -11.27 4.89
C LYS A 1093 -16.46 -11.02 5.05
N SER A 1094 -15.64 -12.07 5.03
CA SER A 1094 -14.17 -11.97 5.06
C SER A 1094 -13.55 -11.54 3.72
N LYS A 1095 -14.32 -11.53 2.63
CA LYS A 1095 -13.83 -11.07 1.33
C LYS A 1095 -13.50 -9.57 1.38
N PRO A 1096 -12.35 -9.12 0.80
CA PRO A 1096 -11.96 -7.71 0.80
C PRO A 1096 -13.02 -6.77 0.21
N GLU A 1097 -13.84 -7.27 -0.73
CA GLU A 1097 -14.88 -6.48 -1.41
C GLU A 1097 -16.14 -6.26 -0.56
N ILE A 1098 -16.32 -7.01 0.55
CA ILE A 1098 -17.52 -6.95 1.41
C ILE A 1098 -17.19 -6.41 2.80
N HIS A 1099 -16.14 -6.93 3.43
CA HIS A 1099 -15.55 -6.45 4.69
C HIS A 1099 -16.55 -5.95 5.76
N ASP A 1100 -17.49 -6.79 6.17
CA ASP A 1100 -18.53 -6.49 7.18
C ASP A 1100 -18.06 -6.93 8.58
N LEU A 1101 -17.33 -6.07 9.29
CA LEU A 1101 -16.81 -6.37 10.64
C LEU A 1101 -17.92 -6.62 11.68
N PRO A 1102 -18.99 -5.80 11.78
CA PRO A 1102 -20.11 -6.10 12.69
C PRO A 1102 -20.79 -7.42 12.36
N GLY A 1103 -20.95 -7.75 11.07
CA GLY A 1103 -21.51 -9.03 10.65
C GLY A 1103 -20.58 -10.21 10.91
N LEU A 1104 -19.26 -10.02 10.87
CA LEU A 1104 -18.27 -11.03 11.25
C LEU A 1104 -18.32 -11.32 12.75
N ALA A 1105 -18.37 -10.26 13.58
CA ALA A 1105 -18.58 -10.36 15.01
C ALA A 1105 -19.81 -11.24 15.31
N ARG A 1106 -20.98 -10.88 14.76
CA ARG A 1106 -22.24 -11.64 14.94
C ARG A 1106 -22.13 -13.10 14.51
N SER A 1107 -21.52 -13.39 13.36
CA SER A 1107 -21.37 -14.79 12.89
C SER A 1107 -20.41 -15.59 13.76
N HIS A 1108 -19.32 -14.99 14.23
CA HIS A 1108 -18.42 -15.64 15.18
C HIS A 1108 -19.11 -15.90 16.53
N GLY A 1109 -19.82 -14.92 17.08
CA GLY A 1109 -20.62 -15.10 18.29
C GLY A 1109 -21.72 -16.15 18.13
N GLY A 1110 -22.34 -16.24 16.95
CA GLY A 1110 -23.32 -17.28 16.59
C GLY A 1110 -22.74 -18.69 16.67
N ILE A 1111 -21.60 -18.94 16.02
CA ILE A 1111 -20.88 -20.23 16.10
C ILE A 1111 -20.51 -20.56 17.54
N ALA A 1112 -20.02 -19.57 18.30
CA ALA A 1112 -19.60 -19.79 19.67
C ALA A 1112 -20.76 -20.23 20.58
N ARG A 1113 -21.91 -19.53 20.50
CA ARG A 1113 -23.13 -19.93 21.21
C ARG A 1113 -23.64 -21.29 20.76
N LEU A 1114 -23.60 -21.57 19.45
CA LEU A 1114 -23.98 -22.88 18.91
C LEU A 1114 -23.10 -24.00 19.48
N ALA A 1115 -21.78 -23.79 19.58
CA ALA A 1115 -20.82 -24.73 20.16
C ALA A 1115 -21.09 -25.02 21.66
N LEU A 1116 -21.53 -24.02 22.42
CA LEU A 1116 -21.96 -24.22 23.82
C LEU A 1116 -23.31 -24.94 23.93
N SER A 1117 -24.19 -24.79 22.95
CA SER A 1117 -25.55 -25.38 22.95
C SER A 1117 -25.62 -26.85 22.53
N LYS A 1118 -24.48 -27.49 22.21
CA LYS A 1118 -24.39 -28.91 21.87
C LYS A 1118 -24.58 -29.76 23.14
N ASP A 1119 -25.11 -30.99 22.99
CA ASP A 1119 -25.33 -31.93 24.11
C ASP A 1119 -24.07 -32.15 24.97
N LYS A 1120 -22.90 -32.06 24.33
CA LYS A 1120 -21.61 -31.87 24.98
C LYS A 1120 -21.02 -30.54 24.49
N PRO A 1121 -20.93 -29.52 25.35
CA PRO A 1121 -20.39 -28.22 24.97
C PRO A 1121 -18.96 -28.33 24.43
N ASP A 1122 -18.71 -27.77 23.25
CA ASP A 1122 -17.35 -27.62 22.70
C ASP A 1122 -16.78 -26.27 23.12
N ILE A 1123 -16.23 -26.24 24.34
CA ILE A 1123 -15.73 -25.02 24.98
C ILE A 1123 -14.53 -24.44 24.22
N SER A 1124 -13.70 -25.29 23.63
CA SER A 1124 -12.52 -24.87 22.86
C SER A 1124 -12.93 -24.07 21.62
N THR A 1125 -13.90 -24.59 20.85
CA THR A 1125 -14.44 -23.89 19.69
C THR A 1125 -15.19 -22.62 20.11
N ALA A 1126 -15.99 -22.69 21.17
CA ALA A 1126 -16.72 -21.52 21.68
C ALA A 1126 -15.77 -20.38 22.06
N ARG A 1127 -14.76 -20.65 22.89
CA ARG A 1127 -13.75 -19.68 23.32
C ARG A 1127 -13.02 -19.06 22.13
N LYS A 1128 -12.59 -19.87 21.17
CA LYS A 1128 -11.91 -19.38 19.96
C LYS A 1128 -12.76 -18.37 19.21
N HIS A 1129 -14.04 -18.65 19.04
CA HIS A 1129 -14.95 -17.80 18.28
C HIS A 1129 -15.41 -16.57 19.08
N PHE A 1130 -15.63 -16.66 20.40
CA PHE A 1130 -15.89 -15.49 21.25
C PHE A 1130 -14.70 -14.54 21.32
N LEU A 1131 -13.47 -15.03 21.38
CA LEU A 1131 -12.28 -14.17 21.29
C LEU A 1131 -12.21 -13.44 19.96
N LYS A 1132 -12.66 -14.08 18.87
CA LYS A 1132 -12.68 -13.46 17.55
C LYS A 1132 -13.78 -12.39 17.44
N ASP A 1133 -14.96 -12.66 17.99
CA ASP A 1133 -16.03 -11.68 18.12
C ASP A 1133 -15.57 -10.48 18.99
N LEU A 1134 -14.93 -10.74 20.14
CA LEU A 1134 -14.34 -9.69 20.98
C LEU A 1134 -13.32 -8.84 20.22
N GLU A 1135 -12.40 -9.47 19.47
CA GLU A 1135 -11.42 -8.76 18.63
C GLU A 1135 -12.11 -7.84 17.60
N TYR A 1136 -13.21 -8.29 16.99
CA TYR A 1136 -13.98 -7.46 16.05
C TYR A 1136 -14.75 -6.35 16.77
N SER A 1137 -15.38 -6.65 17.91
CA SER A 1137 -16.10 -5.69 18.74
C SER A 1137 -15.19 -4.58 19.27
N GLU A 1138 -13.96 -4.91 19.68
CA GLU A 1138 -12.91 -3.94 20.03
C GLU A 1138 -12.49 -3.08 18.83
N LYS A 1139 -12.34 -3.69 17.65
CA LYS A 1139 -11.96 -2.98 16.41
C LYS A 1139 -13.01 -1.98 15.94
N ILE A 1140 -14.30 -2.25 16.16
CA ILE A 1140 -15.40 -1.36 15.75
C ILE A 1140 -15.87 -0.42 16.87
N GLY A 1141 -15.33 -0.58 18.09
CA GLY A 1141 -15.76 0.21 19.25
C GLY A 1141 -17.14 -0.16 19.79
N ASP A 1142 -17.63 -1.37 19.52
CA ASP A 1142 -18.91 -1.86 20.06
C ASP A 1142 -18.74 -2.25 21.53
N ILE A 1143 -19.01 -1.30 22.42
CA ILE A 1143 -18.92 -1.50 23.88
C ILE A 1143 -19.94 -2.55 24.36
N GLY A 1144 -21.13 -2.60 23.74
CA GLY A 1144 -22.15 -3.60 24.06
C GLY A 1144 -21.68 -5.01 23.69
N GLY A 1145 -21.11 -5.17 22.50
CA GLY A 1145 -20.47 -6.40 22.04
C GLY A 1145 -19.31 -6.83 22.95
N GLN A 1146 -18.41 -5.91 23.31
CA GLN A 1146 -17.30 -6.17 24.24
C GLN A 1146 -17.80 -6.66 25.60
N CYS A 1147 -18.80 -5.99 26.17
CA CYS A 1147 -19.46 -6.41 27.41
C CYS A 1147 -19.98 -7.84 27.29
N MET A 1148 -20.76 -8.13 26.25
CA MET A 1148 -21.36 -9.45 26.05
C MET A 1148 -20.29 -10.54 25.86
N MET A 1149 -19.24 -10.27 25.09
CA MET A 1149 -18.18 -11.25 24.84
C MET A 1149 -17.36 -11.57 26.10
N HIS A 1150 -17.09 -10.58 26.95
CA HIS A 1150 -16.47 -10.84 28.23
C HIS A 1150 -17.35 -11.72 29.13
N SER A 1151 -18.66 -11.48 29.18
CA SER A 1151 -19.59 -12.36 29.88
C SER A 1151 -19.60 -13.81 29.33
N MET A 1152 -19.56 -13.98 28.01
CA MET A 1152 -19.56 -15.29 27.36
C MET A 1152 -18.24 -16.05 27.52
N LEU A 1153 -17.10 -15.33 27.56
CA LEU A 1153 -15.80 -15.91 27.90
C LEU A 1153 -15.75 -16.34 29.37
N GLY A 1154 -16.34 -15.56 30.27
CA GLY A 1154 -16.51 -15.95 31.66
C GLY A 1154 -17.35 -17.23 31.83
N GLU A 1155 -18.39 -17.40 31.01
CA GLU A 1155 -19.19 -18.64 30.99
C GLU A 1155 -18.36 -19.85 30.51
N CYS A 1156 -17.49 -19.67 29.52
CA CYS A 1156 -16.54 -20.71 29.11
C CYS A 1156 -15.58 -21.09 30.25
N ASP A 1157 -15.06 -20.10 30.98
CA ASP A 1157 -14.16 -20.32 32.12
C ASP A 1157 -14.86 -21.09 33.25
N ILE A 1158 -16.12 -20.78 33.54
CA ILE A 1158 -16.95 -21.51 34.50
C ILE A 1158 -17.10 -22.98 34.11
N LEU A 1159 -17.42 -23.26 32.84
CA LEU A 1159 -17.59 -24.64 32.35
C LEU A 1159 -16.29 -25.45 32.44
N GLU A 1160 -15.13 -24.79 32.34
CA GLU A 1160 -13.80 -25.38 32.55
C GLU A 1160 -13.36 -25.42 34.02
N LYS A 1161 -14.16 -24.84 34.93
CA LYS A 1161 -13.86 -24.68 36.37
C LYS A 1161 -12.66 -23.78 36.66
N ASP A 1162 -12.34 -22.83 35.78
CA ASP A 1162 -11.34 -21.78 36.01
C ASP A 1162 -12.02 -20.50 36.53
N PHE A 1163 -12.37 -20.52 37.81
CA PHE A 1163 -13.13 -19.43 38.42
C PHE A 1163 -12.35 -18.11 38.55
N GLU A 1164 -11.01 -18.14 38.55
CA GLU A 1164 -10.20 -16.92 38.56
C GLU A 1164 -10.26 -16.17 37.22
N SER A 1165 -10.15 -16.90 36.12
CA SER A 1165 -10.32 -16.31 34.79
C SER A 1165 -11.75 -15.84 34.59
N ALA A 1166 -12.74 -16.62 35.05
CA ALA A 1166 -14.15 -16.24 35.01
C ALA A 1166 -14.40 -14.91 35.74
N PHE A 1167 -13.88 -14.78 36.96
CA PHE A 1167 -13.99 -13.56 37.77
C PHE A 1167 -13.46 -12.33 37.01
N LYS A 1168 -12.25 -12.40 36.44
CA LYS A 1168 -11.65 -11.30 35.68
C LYS A 1168 -12.47 -10.91 34.44
N ASN A 1169 -13.01 -11.91 33.75
CA ASN A 1169 -13.85 -11.66 32.58
C ASN A 1169 -15.17 -10.97 32.96
N TYR A 1170 -15.82 -11.38 34.06
CA TYR A 1170 -17.02 -10.70 34.50
C TYR A 1170 -16.76 -9.31 35.12
N GLU A 1171 -15.60 -9.06 35.73
CA GLU A 1171 -15.21 -7.69 36.15
C GLU A 1171 -15.14 -6.77 34.93
N LYS A 1172 -14.43 -7.18 33.88
CA LYS A 1172 -14.39 -6.42 32.62
C LYS A 1172 -15.77 -6.26 32.00
N SER A 1173 -16.61 -7.29 32.04
CA SER A 1173 -17.98 -7.18 31.58
C SER A 1173 -18.77 -6.14 32.38
N LEU A 1174 -18.56 -6.05 33.70
CA LEU A 1174 -19.24 -5.08 34.56
C LEU A 1174 -18.79 -3.64 34.27
N GLU A 1175 -17.51 -3.42 33.96
CA GLU A 1175 -16.96 -2.11 33.56
C GLU A 1175 -17.67 -1.54 32.32
N TYR A 1176 -17.98 -2.40 31.34
CA TYR A 1176 -18.67 -2.01 30.09
C TYR A 1176 -20.21 -2.04 30.19
N ALA A 1177 -20.78 -2.54 31.28
CA ALA A 1177 -22.22 -2.75 31.40
C ALA A 1177 -22.98 -1.45 31.75
N HIS A 1178 -23.53 -0.81 30.73
CA HIS A 1178 -24.36 0.40 30.87
C HIS A 1178 -25.86 0.11 31.08
N GLU A 1179 -26.36 -1.02 30.57
CA GLU A 1179 -27.77 -1.40 30.67
C GLU A 1179 -28.04 -2.42 31.78
N PRO A 1180 -29.20 -2.36 32.45
CA PRO A 1180 -29.53 -3.25 33.56
C PRO A 1180 -29.39 -4.75 33.26
N PRO A 1181 -29.85 -5.29 32.10
CA PRO A 1181 -29.71 -6.72 31.80
C PRO A 1181 -28.25 -7.19 31.78
N ASN A 1182 -27.38 -6.46 31.11
CA ASN A 1182 -25.94 -6.79 31.02
C ASN A 1182 -25.26 -6.70 32.40
N ARG A 1183 -25.66 -5.72 33.22
CA ARG A 1183 -25.20 -5.61 34.61
C ARG A 1183 -25.64 -6.80 35.46
N PHE A 1184 -26.90 -7.25 35.33
CA PHE A 1184 -27.37 -8.45 36.03
C PHE A 1184 -26.56 -9.69 35.64
N PHE A 1185 -26.28 -9.88 34.35
CA PHE A 1185 -25.47 -11.01 33.88
C PHE A 1185 -24.04 -10.96 34.44
N ALA A 1186 -23.36 -9.82 34.35
CA ALA A 1186 -22.00 -9.66 34.86
C ALA A 1186 -21.91 -9.87 36.38
N LEU A 1187 -22.81 -9.25 37.14
CA LEU A 1187 -22.86 -9.40 38.59
C LEU A 1187 -23.22 -10.83 39.02
N THR A 1188 -24.07 -11.53 38.27
CA THR A 1188 -24.40 -12.95 38.55
C THR A 1188 -23.17 -13.84 38.37
N GLY A 1189 -22.39 -13.62 37.31
CA GLY A 1189 -21.14 -14.33 37.07
C GLY A 1189 -20.07 -14.06 38.14
N LEU A 1190 -19.93 -12.80 38.56
CA LEU A 1190 -19.06 -12.41 39.68
C LEU A 1190 -19.48 -13.06 40.98
N PHE A 1191 -20.78 -13.00 41.32
CA PHE A 1191 -21.33 -13.62 42.52
C PHE A 1191 -20.99 -15.12 42.59
N MET A 1192 -21.21 -15.84 41.49
CA MET A 1192 -20.90 -17.27 41.43
C MET A 1192 -19.39 -17.55 41.53
N SER A 1193 -18.57 -16.80 40.79
CA SER A 1193 -17.11 -16.98 40.79
C SER A 1193 -16.51 -16.67 42.16
N SER A 1194 -16.97 -15.60 42.84
CA SER A 1194 -16.58 -15.27 44.21
C SER A 1194 -16.94 -16.37 45.21
N CYS A 1195 -18.07 -17.06 45.00
CA CYS A 1195 -18.52 -18.16 45.84
C CYS A 1195 -17.54 -19.34 45.78
N GLU A 1196 -17.22 -19.79 44.56
CA GLU A 1196 -16.30 -20.91 44.31
C GLU A 1196 -14.86 -20.57 44.74
N LEU A 1197 -14.44 -19.31 44.61
CA LEU A 1197 -13.13 -18.84 45.09
C LEU A 1197 -13.06 -18.52 46.59
N SER A 1198 -14.17 -18.67 47.34
CA SER A 1198 -14.25 -18.32 48.77
C SER A 1198 -13.86 -16.86 49.09
N ARG A 1199 -14.19 -15.91 48.20
CA ARG A 1199 -13.90 -14.47 48.39
C ARG A 1199 -15.04 -13.75 49.10
N THR A 1200 -15.04 -13.78 50.43
CA THR A 1200 -16.17 -13.33 51.25
C THR A 1200 -16.52 -11.83 51.09
N ASP A 1201 -15.52 -10.95 50.96
CA ASP A 1201 -15.76 -9.50 50.85
C ASP A 1201 -16.41 -9.13 49.50
N ASP A 1202 -15.91 -9.71 48.40
CA ASP A 1202 -16.48 -9.54 47.05
C ASP A 1202 -17.93 -10.07 47.00
N LEU A 1203 -18.16 -11.22 47.62
CA LEU A 1203 -19.46 -11.87 47.68
C LEU A 1203 -20.50 -10.98 48.39
N ILE A 1204 -20.11 -10.29 49.46
CA ILE A 1204 -20.97 -9.32 50.16
C ILE A 1204 -21.26 -8.11 49.27
N SER A 1205 -20.23 -7.56 48.62
CA SER A 1205 -20.35 -6.39 47.75
C SER A 1205 -21.30 -6.64 46.58
N TYR A 1206 -21.06 -7.70 45.81
CA TYR A 1206 -21.87 -8.01 44.63
C TYR A 1206 -23.28 -8.48 44.98
N THR A 1207 -23.47 -9.11 46.14
CA THR A 1207 -24.83 -9.36 46.67
C THR A 1207 -25.57 -8.05 46.90
N GLY A 1208 -24.91 -7.05 47.50
CA GLY A 1208 -25.49 -5.71 47.69
C GLY A 1208 -25.87 -5.05 46.37
N GLU A 1209 -24.99 -5.09 45.37
CA GLU A 1209 -25.24 -4.52 44.04
C GLU A 1209 -26.39 -5.21 43.30
N LEU A 1210 -26.48 -6.55 43.33
CA LEU A 1210 -27.58 -7.32 42.74
C LEU A 1210 -28.93 -6.94 43.35
N LEU A 1211 -29.01 -6.84 44.69
CA LEU A 1211 -30.22 -6.44 45.39
C LEU A 1211 -30.64 -5.01 45.00
N ASN A 1212 -29.68 -4.08 44.94
CA ASN A 1212 -29.95 -2.69 44.62
C ASN A 1212 -30.44 -2.54 43.16
N LEU A 1213 -29.80 -3.24 42.22
CA LEU A 1213 -30.19 -3.25 40.81
C LEU A 1213 -31.60 -3.82 40.64
N TYR A 1214 -31.93 -4.91 41.36
CA TYR A 1214 -33.28 -5.46 41.37
C TYR A 1214 -34.30 -4.50 42.00
N ASP A 1215 -33.96 -3.82 43.09
CA ASP A 1215 -34.89 -2.89 43.73
C ASP A 1215 -35.28 -1.71 42.83
N VAL A 1216 -34.38 -1.30 41.92
CA VAL A 1216 -34.64 -0.25 40.93
C VAL A 1216 -35.43 -0.76 39.73
N HIS A 1217 -35.06 -1.91 39.15
CA HIS A 1217 -35.61 -2.35 37.86
C HIS A 1217 -36.70 -3.42 37.95
N LYS A 1218 -36.83 -4.08 39.12
CA LYS A 1218 -37.82 -5.13 39.42
C LYS A 1218 -37.92 -6.23 38.35
N ASN A 1219 -36.81 -6.51 37.65
CA ASN A 1219 -36.76 -7.46 36.55
C ASN A 1219 -35.37 -8.09 36.49
N ILE A 1220 -35.28 -9.39 36.77
CA ILE A 1220 -34.08 -10.21 36.58
C ILE A 1220 -34.43 -11.36 35.64
N SER A 1221 -33.51 -11.72 34.75
CA SER A 1221 -33.74 -12.82 33.82
C SER A 1221 -33.85 -14.16 34.57
N LYS A 1222 -34.71 -15.07 34.07
CA LYS A 1222 -34.84 -16.42 34.64
C LYS A 1222 -33.50 -17.17 34.69
N PRO A 1223 -32.63 -17.14 33.66
CA PRO A 1223 -31.31 -17.76 33.73
C PRO A 1223 -30.46 -17.23 34.89
N CYS A 1224 -30.36 -15.90 35.06
CA CYS A 1224 -29.62 -15.31 36.16
C CYS A 1224 -30.19 -15.74 37.52
N ALA A 1225 -31.52 -15.72 37.67
CA ALA A 1225 -32.17 -16.17 38.90
C ALA A 1225 -31.90 -17.66 39.22
N ILE A 1226 -31.91 -18.54 38.21
CA ILE A 1226 -31.56 -19.96 38.36
C ILE A 1226 -30.10 -20.09 38.81
N THR A 1227 -29.16 -19.43 38.14
CA THR A 1227 -27.74 -19.49 38.48
C THR A 1227 -27.49 -19.01 39.91
N ILE A 1228 -28.12 -17.91 40.32
CA ILE A 1228 -28.01 -17.39 41.70
C ILE A 1228 -28.56 -18.42 42.69
N ARG A 1229 -29.75 -19.00 42.45
CA ARG A 1229 -30.34 -20.03 43.31
C ARG A 1229 -29.41 -21.23 43.47
N ASP A 1230 -28.94 -21.77 42.36
CA ASP A 1230 -28.14 -22.99 42.34
C ASP A 1230 -26.77 -22.76 43.00
N THR A 1231 -26.23 -21.54 42.89
CA THR A 1231 -25.02 -21.13 43.63
C THR A 1231 -25.31 -21.05 45.14
N ILE A 1232 -26.47 -20.48 45.53
CA ILE A 1232 -26.89 -20.38 46.92
C ILE A 1232 -27.06 -21.75 47.58
N GLU A 1233 -27.54 -22.74 46.84
CA GLU A 1233 -27.74 -24.11 47.34
C GLU A 1233 -26.44 -24.90 47.50
N LYS A 1234 -25.38 -24.54 46.76
CA LYS A 1234 -24.11 -25.28 46.72
C LYS A 1234 -23.04 -24.76 47.68
N CYS A 1235 -23.00 -23.47 47.96
CA CYS A 1235 -21.96 -22.88 48.80
C CYS A 1235 -22.36 -22.84 50.29
N GLU A 1236 -21.42 -23.16 51.19
CA GLU A 1236 -21.53 -22.82 52.61
C GLU A 1236 -21.18 -21.34 52.83
N PHE A 1237 -22.19 -20.48 52.90
CA PHE A 1237 -21.99 -19.03 53.06
C PHE A 1237 -21.62 -18.65 54.49
N ASN A 1238 -20.50 -17.94 54.65
CA ASN A 1238 -20.16 -17.17 55.86
C ASN A 1238 -20.57 -15.69 55.72
N ILE A 1239 -21.73 -15.42 55.12
CA ILE A 1239 -22.28 -14.06 54.96
C ILE A 1239 -23.29 -13.76 56.08
N ASN A 1240 -23.44 -12.48 56.43
CA ASN A 1240 -24.56 -11.96 57.21
C ASN A 1240 -25.92 -12.49 56.67
N ASN A 1241 -26.60 -13.34 57.46
CA ASN A 1241 -27.83 -14.05 57.08
C ASN A 1241 -28.91 -13.16 56.42
N ASN A 1242 -28.99 -11.88 56.80
CA ASN A 1242 -30.02 -10.95 56.32
C ASN A 1242 -29.91 -10.60 54.81
N LEU A 1243 -28.69 -10.48 54.26
CA LEU A 1243 -28.50 -10.20 52.83
C LEU A 1243 -28.84 -11.42 51.96
N LEU A 1244 -28.42 -12.61 52.42
CA LEU A 1244 -28.67 -13.87 51.73
C LEU A 1244 -30.16 -14.23 51.72
N ASP A 1245 -30.88 -14.01 52.82
CA ASP A 1245 -32.31 -14.25 52.90
C ASP A 1245 -33.11 -13.32 51.97
N ARG A 1246 -32.71 -12.04 51.86
CA ARG A 1246 -33.30 -11.11 50.88
C ARG A 1246 -33.06 -11.59 49.44
N LEU A 1247 -31.84 -12.02 49.11
CA LEU A 1247 -31.52 -12.51 47.77
C LEU A 1247 -32.33 -13.76 47.41
N LYS A 1248 -32.51 -14.71 48.35
CA LYS A 1248 -33.37 -15.90 48.18
C LYS A 1248 -34.82 -15.53 47.88
N ILE A 1249 -35.38 -14.55 48.59
CA ILE A 1249 -36.75 -14.08 48.36
C ILE A 1249 -36.90 -13.53 46.94
N LEU A 1250 -35.96 -12.67 46.50
CA LEU A 1250 -36.01 -12.09 45.16
C LEU A 1250 -35.90 -13.13 44.05
N VAL A 1251 -35.00 -14.10 44.21
CA VAL A 1251 -34.82 -15.19 43.25
C VAL A 1251 -36.09 -16.05 43.15
N ASN A 1252 -36.74 -16.35 44.28
CA ASN A 1252 -38.01 -17.08 44.27
C ASN A 1252 -39.15 -16.29 43.62
N GLN A 1253 -39.20 -14.97 43.83
CA GLN A 1253 -40.15 -14.08 43.15
C GLN A 1253 -39.92 -14.06 41.64
N ALA A 1254 -38.67 -13.97 41.20
CA ALA A 1254 -38.31 -13.97 39.78
C ALA A 1254 -38.60 -15.31 39.08
N LEU A 1255 -38.47 -16.43 39.78
CA LEU A 1255 -38.76 -17.77 39.25
C LEU A 1255 -40.25 -18.16 39.34
N GLY A 1256 -41.09 -17.32 39.96
CA GLY A 1256 -42.51 -17.62 40.17
C GLY A 1256 -42.74 -18.79 41.12
N THR A 1257 -41.79 -19.07 42.03
CA THR A 1257 -41.83 -20.19 42.99
C THR A 1257 -42.41 -19.81 44.35
N GLU A 1258 -43.04 -18.63 44.50
CA GLU A 1258 -43.91 -18.37 45.65
C GLU A 1258 -45.16 -19.27 45.58
N LYS A 1259 -45.15 -20.36 46.35
CA LYS A 1259 -46.40 -20.76 47.02
C LYS A 1259 -46.71 -19.68 48.05
N LYS A 1260 -47.93 -19.15 47.98
CA LYS A 1260 -48.57 -18.27 48.98
C LYS A 1260 -48.17 -18.59 50.41
#